data_AF-A0A7K5KJE7-F1
#
_entry.id   AF-A0A7K5KJE7-F1
#
_cell.length_a   1.000
_cell.length_b   1.000
_cell.length_c   1.000
_cell.angle_alpha   90.00
_cell.angle_beta   90.00
_cell.angle_gamma   90.00
#
_symmetry.space_group_name_H-M   'P 1'
#
loop_
_entity.id
_entity.type
_entity.pdbx_description
1 polymer ?
#
loop_
_entity_poly.entity_id
_entity_poly.type
_entity_poly.pdbx_seq_one_letter_code
_entity_poly.pdbx_strand_id
1 'polypeptide(L)'
;QPSYVGEVGPPGRSSLDSVEMAYARQIYIYNEKIVNGHLQPNLVDLCAATAGLDDKNISEMWAMVKQMTDVTLVPASDALKVRTNMEVRMEFVRHALHYLEQSYKNYTFVTVFGNLHQAQLGGVPGTYQLVRSFLNIKLPASVPGLQDGEVEGHPVWALIYYCMRCGDLSAAMHVVKRAQHQLGEFKTWFQEYMHSKDRRLSPATENKLRLHYRRALRNNTDPYKRAVYCIIGRCDITDNQSEIADKTEDYLWLKLNQVCFDDGGASSPQDRLTLSQFQKQLLEDYGESHFAVNQPPFLYFQVLFLTAQFEAAIAFLFRTERLRCHAVHVALVLFELKLLLKSSGQSAQLLSHEAGDPPGVRRLNFARLLMLYTRKFESTDPREALQYFYFLRNEKDSQGENMFLRCVSEIVIESREFDMILGKLEKDGSRKPGVIDKFTSDTKSVINKVASAAENKGLFEEAAKLYDLAKNPDKVLELMNKLLSPVVPQMSTPQSNKERLKNMAHSVAERYKAQGISAKKSIDSTFYLLLDLITFFDEYHAGHVDRAFDIIERLKLVPLSQDCVKERVAAFRNFSDEIKHNLSEVLLATMNILFTKYKRMKGTSPTTPARPQRVMEDRDSQLQSQARALIMFAGMIPYRTSGDTNARLVQMEILMN
;
A
#
# COMPACT_ATOMS: atom_id res chain seq x y z
N GLN A 1 -7.49 -16.82 -11.83
CA GLN A 1 -7.63 -15.61 -10.99
C GLN A 1 -8.90 -15.77 -10.18
N PRO A 2 -8.88 -15.86 -8.86
CA PRO A 2 -10.09 -15.70 -8.06
C PRO A 2 -10.44 -14.20 -7.99
N SER A 3 -11.71 -13.85 -8.14
CA SER A 3 -12.21 -12.48 -8.01
C SER A 3 -12.18 -12.05 -6.53
N TYR A 4 -11.36 -11.05 -6.23
CA TYR A 4 -11.21 -10.44 -4.90
C TYR A 4 -12.23 -9.33 -4.67
N VAL A 5 -13.53 -9.61 -4.80
CA VAL A 5 -14.59 -8.63 -4.50
C VAL A 5 -15.32 -9.10 -3.25
N GLY A 6 -14.97 -8.52 -2.11
CA GLY A 6 -15.80 -8.59 -0.90
C GLY A 6 -17.04 -7.71 -1.09
N GLU A 7 -18.17 -8.13 -0.53
CA GLU A 7 -19.41 -7.35 -0.53
C GLU A 7 -19.18 -5.98 0.12
N VAL A 8 -19.47 -4.91 -0.63
CA VAL A 8 -19.43 -3.55 -0.10
C VAL A 8 -20.59 -3.40 0.87
N GLY A 9 -20.28 -3.21 2.16
CA GLY A 9 -21.27 -2.96 3.20
C GLY A 9 -22.10 -1.69 2.96
N PRO A 10 -23.18 -1.48 3.74
CA PRO A 10 -24.04 -0.32 3.58
C PRO A 10 -23.24 0.99 3.70
N PRO A 11 -23.57 2.02 2.90
CA PRO A 11 -22.80 3.26 2.84
C PRO A 11 -22.74 3.95 4.21
N GLY A 12 -21.52 4.36 4.62
CA GLY A 12 -21.26 5.10 5.87
C GLY A 12 -20.83 4.24 7.07
N ARG A 13 -20.75 2.91 6.94
CA ARG A 13 -20.06 2.05 7.93
C ARG A 13 -18.65 1.71 7.43
N SER A 14 -17.69 1.74 8.36
CA SER A 14 -16.32 1.29 8.10
C SER A 14 -16.32 -0.14 7.55
N SER A 15 -15.44 -0.41 6.57
CA SER A 15 -15.26 -1.76 6.03
C SER A 15 -14.30 -2.61 6.87
N LEU A 16 -13.67 -2.00 7.88
CA LEU A 16 -12.75 -2.65 8.80
C LEU A 16 -13.53 -3.38 9.89
N ASP A 17 -13.13 -4.62 10.17
CA ASP A 17 -13.60 -5.33 11.35
C ASP A 17 -12.88 -4.84 12.62
N SER A 18 -13.27 -5.36 13.80
CA SER A 18 -12.70 -4.93 15.08
C SER A 18 -11.19 -5.21 15.19
N VAL A 19 -10.70 -6.30 14.59
CA VAL A 19 -9.29 -6.68 14.62
C VAL A 19 -8.49 -5.78 13.69
N GLU A 20 -8.98 -5.54 12.48
CA GLU A 20 -8.36 -4.64 11.52
C GLU A 20 -8.33 -3.19 12.02
N MET A 21 -9.40 -2.73 12.68
CA MET A 21 -9.45 -1.41 13.31
C MET A 21 -8.45 -1.28 14.46
N ALA A 22 -8.30 -2.34 15.28
CA ALA A 22 -7.30 -2.35 16.35
C ALA A 22 -5.88 -2.30 15.79
N TYR A 23 -5.62 -3.02 14.70
CA TYR A 23 -4.36 -2.95 13.98
C TYR A 23 -4.11 -1.56 13.37
N ALA A 24 -5.09 -0.98 12.67
CA ALA A 24 -4.99 0.35 12.08
C ALA A 24 -4.65 1.40 13.14
N ARG A 25 -5.21 1.27 14.36
CA ARG A 25 -4.86 2.11 15.51
C ARG A 25 -3.40 1.96 15.92
N GLN A 26 -2.85 0.74 16.00
CA GLN A 26 -1.43 0.55 16.30
C GLN A 26 -0.53 1.14 15.23
N ILE A 27 -0.91 1.00 13.96
CA ILE A 27 -0.17 1.59 12.84
C ILE A 27 -0.22 3.12 12.88
N TYR A 28 -1.36 3.71 13.23
CA TYR A 28 -1.47 5.15 13.46
C TYR A 28 -0.50 5.61 14.56
N ILE A 29 -0.49 4.95 15.71
CA ILE A 29 0.39 5.29 16.85
C ILE A 29 1.86 5.16 16.45
N TYR A 30 2.19 4.11 15.68
CA TYR A 30 3.53 3.88 15.14
C TYR A 30 3.98 5.05 14.25
N ASN A 31 3.17 5.38 13.24
CA ASN A 31 3.48 6.45 12.29
C ASN A 31 3.53 7.83 12.95
N GLU A 32 2.65 8.11 13.91
CA GLU A 32 2.67 9.37 14.65
C GLU A 32 4.01 9.59 15.36
N LYS A 33 4.57 8.54 15.98
CA LYS A 33 5.90 8.62 16.61
C LYS A 33 7.01 8.85 15.59
N ILE A 34 6.96 8.18 14.44
CA ILE A 34 7.94 8.37 13.36
C ILE A 34 7.92 9.80 12.82
N VAL A 35 6.72 10.30 12.51
CA VAL A 35 6.51 11.64 11.96
C VAL A 35 7.05 12.71 12.92
N ASN A 36 6.81 12.54 14.22
CA ASN A 36 7.25 13.48 15.25
C ASN A 36 8.74 13.35 15.62
N GLY A 37 9.49 12.46 14.94
CA GLY A 37 10.92 12.25 15.20
C GLY A 37 11.22 11.60 16.56
N HIS A 38 10.24 10.94 17.18
CA HIS A 38 10.44 10.19 18.41
C HIS A 38 11.19 8.87 18.14
N LEU A 39 11.65 8.22 19.22
CA LEU A 39 12.20 6.86 19.16
C LEU A 39 11.19 5.91 18.50
N GLN A 40 11.66 5.18 17.49
CA GLN A 40 10.88 4.20 16.74
C GLN A 40 10.35 3.13 17.72
N PRO A 41 9.03 3.03 17.93
CA PRO A 41 8.48 2.02 18.82
C PRO A 41 8.65 0.62 18.21
N ASN A 42 8.67 -0.42 19.04
CA ASN A 42 8.75 -1.79 18.55
C ASN A 42 7.42 -2.21 17.92
N LEU A 43 7.36 -2.24 16.59
CA LEU A 43 6.16 -2.62 15.85
C LEU A 43 5.71 -4.07 16.14
N VAL A 44 6.66 -4.96 16.48
CA VAL A 44 6.35 -6.34 16.86
C VAL A 44 5.49 -6.38 18.11
N ASP A 45 5.88 -5.63 19.15
CA ASP A 45 5.16 -5.59 20.41
C ASP A 45 3.78 -4.94 20.26
N LEU A 46 3.66 -3.88 19.46
CA LEU A 46 2.38 -3.22 19.17
C LEU A 46 1.40 -4.18 18.46
N CYS A 47 1.87 -4.88 17.42
CA CYS A 47 1.05 -5.81 16.66
C CYS A 47 0.71 -7.08 17.47
N ALA A 48 1.64 -7.61 18.27
CA ALA A 48 1.41 -8.77 19.13
C ALA A 48 0.40 -8.46 20.25
N ALA A 49 0.42 -7.26 20.82
CA ALA A 49 -0.57 -6.84 21.82
C ALA A 49 -2.01 -6.82 21.27
N THR A 50 -2.16 -6.55 19.97
CA THR A 50 -3.47 -6.54 19.30
C THR A 50 -4.01 -7.96 19.05
N ALA A 51 -3.11 -8.91 18.84
CA ALA A 51 -3.44 -10.30 18.54
C ALA A 51 -3.93 -11.11 19.75
N GLY A 52 -3.65 -10.65 20.98
CA GLY A 52 -4.06 -11.33 22.21
C GLY A 52 -5.55 -11.22 22.55
N LEU A 53 -6.38 -10.70 21.64
CA LEU A 53 -7.78 -10.34 21.88
C LEU A 53 -8.80 -11.44 21.52
N ASP A 54 -8.46 -12.74 21.61
CA ASP A 54 -9.38 -13.90 21.80
C ASP A 54 -8.97 -15.19 21.03
N ASP A 55 -7.94 -15.16 20.17
CA ASP A 55 -7.50 -16.35 19.41
C ASP A 55 -6.09 -16.84 19.84
N LYS A 56 -6.07 -18.03 20.46
CA LYS A 56 -4.84 -18.69 20.90
C LYS A 56 -3.85 -18.95 19.76
N ASN A 57 -4.33 -19.35 18.58
CA ASN A 57 -3.45 -19.64 17.44
C ASN A 57 -2.76 -18.36 16.94
N ILE A 58 -3.49 -17.23 16.96
CA ILE A 58 -2.93 -15.92 16.60
C ILE A 58 -1.90 -15.46 17.64
N SER A 59 -2.19 -15.65 18.93
CA SER A 59 -1.22 -15.36 19.99
C SER A 59 0.06 -16.19 19.85
N GLU A 60 -0.06 -17.50 19.56
CA GLU A 60 1.09 -18.39 19.32
C GLU A 60 1.85 -17.99 18.05
N MET A 61 1.14 -17.61 16.98
CA MET A 61 1.74 -17.09 15.76
C MET A 61 2.58 -15.83 16.04
N TRP A 62 2.09 -14.88 16.85
CA TRP A 62 2.85 -13.68 17.19
C TRP A 62 4.00 -13.94 18.16
N ALA A 63 3.87 -14.92 19.07
CA ALA A 63 4.99 -15.37 19.89
C ALA A 63 6.13 -15.93 19.03
N MET A 64 5.79 -16.72 18.01
CA MET A 64 6.74 -17.21 17.00
C MET A 64 7.35 -16.06 16.18
N VAL A 65 6.53 -15.12 15.71
CA VAL A 65 7.02 -13.94 14.97
C VAL A 65 8.04 -13.18 15.81
N LYS A 66 7.69 -12.85 17.06
CA LYS A 66 8.57 -12.16 18.00
C LYS A 66 9.88 -12.90 18.20
N GLN A 67 9.83 -14.21 18.44
CA GLN A 67 11.01 -15.04 18.64
C GLN A 67 11.93 -15.05 17.40
N MET A 68 11.36 -15.17 16.20
CA MET A 68 12.13 -15.27 14.95
C MET A 68 12.63 -13.92 14.43
N THR A 69 12.05 -12.81 14.89
CA THR A 69 12.48 -11.45 14.52
C THR A 69 13.47 -10.83 15.51
N ASP A 70 13.68 -11.46 16.66
CA ASP A 70 14.62 -11.02 17.70
C ASP A 70 16.07 -11.37 17.32
N VAL A 71 16.51 -10.90 16.15
CA VAL A 71 17.82 -11.23 15.55
C VAL A 71 18.70 -10.00 15.53
N THR A 72 19.99 -10.19 15.86
CA THR A 72 20.94 -9.08 15.82
C THR A 72 21.31 -8.78 14.38
N LEU A 73 20.83 -7.64 13.87
CA LEU A 73 21.10 -7.26 12.48
C LEU A 73 22.56 -6.83 12.30
N VAL A 74 23.21 -7.38 11.28
CA VAL A 74 24.53 -6.93 10.82
C VAL A 74 24.36 -5.72 9.91
N PRO A 75 25.22 -4.68 10.01
CA PRO A 75 25.20 -3.56 9.08
C PRO A 75 25.38 -4.05 7.63
N ALA A 76 24.35 -3.89 6.79
CA ALA A 76 24.41 -4.26 5.39
C ALA A 76 23.63 -3.27 4.51
N SER A 77 23.98 -3.23 3.22
CA SER A 77 23.35 -2.34 2.24
C SER A 77 21.91 -2.72 1.90
N ASP A 78 21.55 -4.00 2.04
CA ASP A 78 20.24 -4.53 1.66
C ASP A 78 19.88 -5.79 2.46
N ALA A 79 18.58 -6.10 2.50
CA ALA A 79 18.01 -7.22 3.26
C ALA A 79 18.51 -8.60 2.77
N LEU A 80 18.86 -8.76 1.49
CA LEU A 80 19.35 -10.03 0.96
C LEU A 80 20.73 -10.36 1.53
N LYS A 81 21.63 -9.38 1.62
CA LYS A 81 22.95 -9.56 2.23
C LYS A 81 22.84 -9.87 3.72
N VAL A 82 21.92 -9.21 4.44
CA VAL A 82 21.63 -9.57 5.85
C VAL A 82 21.21 -11.02 5.95
N ARG A 83 20.22 -11.46 5.14
CA ARG A 83 19.66 -12.81 5.24
C ARG A 83 20.53 -13.93 4.70
N THR A 84 21.49 -13.62 3.84
CA THR A 84 22.47 -14.59 3.33
C THR A 84 23.72 -14.67 4.21
N ASN A 85 23.92 -13.70 5.13
CA ASN A 85 24.99 -13.76 6.12
C ASN A 85 24.89 -15.05 6.97
N MET A 86 26.03 -15.69 7.21
CA MET A 86 26.10 -16.95 7.94
C MET A 86 25.65 -16.83 9.40
N GLU A 87 26.07 -15.78 10.11
CA GLU A 87 25.71 -15.55 11.52
C GLU A 87 24.21 -15.34 11.66
N VAL A 88 23.61 -14.54 10.78
CA VAL A 88 22.17 -14.30 10.76
C VAL A 88 21.38 -15.59 10.47
N ARG A 89 21.85 -16.42 9.51
CA ARG A 89 21.22 -17.72 9.21
C ARG A 89 21.31 -18.70 10.39
N MET A 90 22.45 -18.73 11.08
CA MET A 90 22.63 -19.52 12.30
C MET A 90 21.69 -19.02 13.41
N GLU A 91 21.56 -17.71 13.55
CA GLU A 91 20.67 -17.11 14.53
C GLU A 91 19.20 -17.47 14.24
N PHE A 92 18.71 -17.38 13.00
CA PHE A 92 17.35 -17.83 12.65
C PHE A 92 17.09 -19.28 13.07
N VAL A 93 18.03 -20.20 12.80
CA VAL A 93 17.86 -21.61 13.22
C VAL A 93 17.90 -21.74 14.74
N ARG A 94 18.75 -20.97 15.44
CA ARG A 94 18.78 -20.94 16.91
C ARG A 94 17.45 -20.46 17.50
N HIS A 95 16.87 -19.40 16.95
CA HIS A 95 15.56 -18.89 17.40
C HIS A 95 14.44 -19.87 17.10
N ALA A 96 14.45 -20.52 15.94
CA ALA A 96 13.48 -21.56 15.59
C ALA A 96 13.57 -22.77 16.53
N LEU A 97 14.78 -23.26 16.81
CA LEU A 97 15.01 -24.33 17.77
C LEU A 97 14.55 -23.93 19.17
N HIS A 98 14.88 -22.71 19.62
CA HIS A 98 14.44 -22.21 20.92
C HIS A 98 12.91 -22.16 21.03
N TYR A 99 12.21 -21.67 20.00
CA TYR A 99 10.75 -21.66 19.96
C TYR A 99 10.18 -23.07 20.09
N LEU A 100 10.67 -24.02 19.29
CA LEU A 100 10.22 -25.42 19.31
C LEU A 100 10.52 -26.09 20.65
N GLU A 101 11.67 -25.80 21.25
CA GLU A 101 12.09 -26.31 22.56
C GLU A 101 11.18 -25.79 23.69
N GLN A 102 10.89 -24.48 23.71
CA GLN A 102 10.00 -23.89 24.71
C GLN A 102 8.55 -24.36 24.54
N SER A 103 8.06 -24.45 23.29
CA SER A 103 6.74 -25.00 23.00
C SER A 103 6.60 -26.42 23.55
N TYR A 104 7.60 -27.27 23.33
CA TYR A 104 7.59 -28.64 23.81
C TYR A 104 7.74 -28.74 25.33
N LYS A 105 8.56 -27.89 25.94
CA LYS A 105 8.67 -27.81 27.40
C LYS A 105 7.34 -27.43 28.03
N ASN A 106 6.61 -26.49 27.43
CA ASN A 106 5.26 -26.12 27.87
C ASN A 106 4.26 -27.26 27.66
N TYR A 107 4.30 -27.96 26.53
CA TYR A 107 3.49 -29.16 26.32
C TYR A 107 3.78 -30.25 27.36
N THR A 108 5.05 -30.47 27.69
CA THR A 108 5.48 -31.41 28.74
C THR A 108 4.93 -31.00 30.09
N PHE A 109 5.04 -29.71 30.43
CA PHE A 109 4.47 -29.12 31.63
C PHE A 109 2.96 -29.35 31.71
N VAL A 110 2.20 -28.91 30.71
CA VAL A 110 0.73 -29.08 30.68
C VAL A 110 0.32 -30.55 30.75
N THR A 111 1.04 -31.45 30.07
CA THR A 111 0.75 -32.89 30.09
C THR A 111 0.95 -33.49 31.49
N VAL A 112 2.03 -33.12 32.18
CA VAL A 112 2.32 -33.59 33.54
C VAL A 112 1.28 -33.07 34.53
N PHE A 113 0.98 -31.77 34.49
CA PHE A 113 0.00 -31.16 35.39
C PHE A 113 -1.45 -31.59 35.11
N GLY A 114 -1.75 -31.98 33.87
CA GLY A 114 -3.03 -32.61 33.52
C GLY A 114 -3.18 -34.05 34.01
N ASN A 115 -2.07 -34.73 34.35
CA ASN A 115 -2.05 -36.15 34.71
C ASN A 115 -1.26 -36.42 36.00
N LEU A 116 -1.37 -35.55 37.02
CA LEU A 116 -0.52 -35.55 38.21
C LEU A 116 -0.43 -36.91 38.93
N HIS A 117 -1.54 -37.64 39.01
CA HIS A 117 -1.58 -38.95 39.68
C HIS A 117 -0.68 -39.98 38.99
N GLN A 118 -0.68 -40.03 37.65
CA GLN A 118 0.20 -40.91 36.88
C GLN A 118 1.63 -40.37 36.80
N ALA A 119 1.78 -39.05 36.71
CA ALA A 119 3.08 -38.40 36.54
C ALA A 119 3.99 -38.59 37.76
N GLN A 120 3.41 -38.66 38.97
CA GLN A 120 4.15 -38.76 40.23
C GLN A 120 5.21 -37.65 40.39
N LEU A 121 4.82 -36.42 40.03
CA LEU A 121 5.70 -35.26 40.13
C LEU A 121 6.06 -34.98 41.59
N GLY A 122 7.35 -35.05 41.91
CA GLY A 122 7.87 -34.73 43.24
C GLY A 122 7.96 -33.22 43.51
N GLY A 123 8.43 -32.84 44.71
CA GLY A 123 8.50 -31.44 45.14
C GLY A 123 9.68 -30.61 44.61
N VAL A 124 10.62 -31.20 43.86
CA VAL A 124 11.80 -30.48 43.34
C VAL A 124 11.51 -29.94 41.93
N PRO A 125 11.54 -28.61 41.71
CA PRO A 125 11.34 -28.04 40.39
C PRO A 125 12.54 -28.28 39.48
N GLY A 126 12.30 -28.39 38.17
CA GLY A 126 13.35 -28.47 37.15
C GLY A 126 12.98 -29.33 35.95
N THR A 127 13.62 -29.09 34.82
CA THR A 127 13.33 -29.81 33.57
C THR A 127 13.58 -31.31 33.71
N TYR A 128 14.64 -31.72 34.42
CA TYR A 128 14.93 -33.14 34.67
C TYR A 128 13.75 -33.86 35.36
N GLN A 129 13.22 -33.28 36.44
CA GLN A 129 12.10 -33.87 37.18
C GLN A 129 10.81 -33.84 36.38
N LEU A 130 10.60 -32.77 35.61
CA LEU A 130 9.46 -32.65 34.71
C LEU A 130 9.48 -33.74 33.64
N VAL A 131 10.63 -33.96 32.99
CA VAL A 131 10.82 -35.01 31.97
C VAL A 131 10.66 -36.41 32.57
N ARG A 132 11.22 -36.66 33.76
CA ARG A 132 11.02 -37.94 34.46
C ARG A 132 9.53 -38.22 34.68
N SER A 133 8.80 -37.24 35.18
CA SER A 133 7.36 -37.35 35.42
C SER A 133 6.56 -37.50 34.12
N PHE A 134 7.02 -36.88 33.03
CA PHE A 134 6.43 -37.02 31.70
C PHE A 134 6.62 -38.43 31.13
N LEU A 135 7.78 -39.07 31.39
CA LEU A 135 8.03 -40.43 30.95
C LEU A 135 7.12 -41.46 31.66
N ASN A 136 6.75 -41.25 32.92
CA ASN A 136 5.72 -42.07 33.58
C ASN A 136 4.37 -42.09 32.83
N ILE A 137 4.07 -41.01 32.09
CA ILE A 137 2.86 -40.88 31.28
C ILE A 137 3.08 -41.49 29.89
N LYS A 138 4.19 -41.14 29.23
CA LYS A 138 4.46 -41.51 27.84
C LYS A 138 4.96 -42.94 27.64
N LEU A 139 5.70 -43.47 28.61
CA LEU A 139 6.30 -44.80 28.59
C LEU A 139 5.90 -45.57 29.86
N PRO A 140 4.60 -45.86 30.08
CA PRO A 140 4.14 -46.53 31.29
C PRO A 140 4.57 -48.00 31.40
N ALA A 141 5.04 -48.59 30.29
CA ALA A 141 5.54 -49.96 30.24
C ALA A 141 6.96 -49.99 29.65
N SER A 142 7.74 -51.00 30.05
CA SER A 142 9.09 -51.23 29.51
C SER A 142 9.00 -51.46 27.99
N VAL A 143 9.63 -50.59 27.22
CA VAL A 143 9.71 -50.73 25.76
C VAL A 143 10.88 -51.65 25.42
N PRO A 144 10.63 -52.79 24.74
CA PRO A 144 11.71 -53.68 24.32
C PRO A 144 12.70 -52.96 23.40
N GLY A 145 13.99 -53.24 23.55
CA GLY A 145 15.03 -52.73 22.65
C GLY A 145 15.75 -51.46 23.11
N LEU A 146 15.36 -50.87 24.24
CA LEU A 146 16.10 -49.76 24.86
C LEU A 146 17.43 -50.24 25.46
N GLN A 147 18.48 -49.43 25.33
CA GLN A 147 19.85 -49.81 25.65
C GLN A 147 20.48 -48.95 26.76
N ASP A 148 21.62 -49.42 27.27
CA ASP A 148 22.47 -48.73 28.25
C ASP A 148 21.81 -48.48 29.62
N GLY A 149 20.73 -49.20 29.92
CA GLY A 149 20.12 -49.27 31.25
C GLY A 149 19.20 -48.09 31.60
N GLU A 150 18.97 -47.94 32.90
CA GLU A 150 18.01 -46.99 33.46
C GLU A 150 18.65 -46.10 34.54
N VAL A 151 18.15 -44.88 34.66
CA VAL A 151 18.46 -43.97 35.76
C VAL A 151 17.17 -43.69 36.51
N GLU A 152 17.12 -44.09 37.79
CA GLU A 152 15.92 -43.95 38.64
C GLU A 152 14.67 -44.60 38.00
N GLY A 153 14.82 -45.80 37.43
CA GLY A 153 13.72 -46.56 36.83
C GLY A 153 13.24 -46.06 35.45
N HIS A 154 14.01 -45.17 34.81
CA HIS A 154 13.67 -44.61 33.50
C HIS A 154 14.80 -44.83 32.49
N PRO A 155 14.49 -45.15 31.22
CA PRO A 155 15.52 -45.37 30.19
C PRO A 155 16.42 -44.16 29.98
N VAL A 156 17.74 -44.39 29.98
CA VAL A 156 18.77 -43.32 29.91
C VAL A 156 18.60 -42.44 28.67
N TRP A 157 18.45 -43.05 27.49
CA TRP A 157 18.37 -42.30 26.23
C TRP A 157 17.07 -41.51 26.07
N ALA A 158 15.96 -42.03 26.58
CA ALA A 158 14.69 -41.30 26.58
C ALA A 158 14.78 -40.03 27.46
N LEU A 159 15.39 -40.15 28.65
CA LEU A 159 15.64 -39.00 29.53
C LEU A 159 16.53 -37.95 28.84
N ILE A 160 17.63 -38.36 28.20
CA ILE A 160 18.53 -37.46 27.46
C ILE A 160 17.77 -36.77 26.33
N TYR A 161 17.06 -37.54 25.49
CA TYR A 161 16.31 -37.04 24.34
C TYR A 161 15.29 -35.99 24.74
N TYR A 162 14.42 -36.27 25.73
CA TYR A 162 13.37 -35.32 26.11
C TYR A 162 13.93 -34.09 26.86
N CYS A 163 15.05 -34.22 27.59
CA CYS A 163 15.74 -33.05 28.13
C CYS A 163 16.26 -32.15 27.00
N MET A 164 16.88 -32.73 25.96
CA MET A 164 17.33 -31.99 24.77
C MET A 164 16.15 -31.39 24.02
N ARG A 165 15.04 -32.12 23.87
CA ARG A 165 13.81 -31.65 23.19
C ARG A 165 13.15 -30.47 23.91
N CYS A 166 13.33 -30.36 25.22
CA CYS A 166 12.94 -29.21 26.04
C CYS A 166 13.99 -28.07 26.06
N GLY A 167 15.09 -28.21 25.31
CA GLY A 167 16.18 -27.22 25.23
C GLY A 167 17.09 -27.16 26.45
N ASP A 168 17.00 -28.11 27.37
CA ASP A 168 17.78 -28.12 28.62
C ASP A 168 18.93 -29.13 28.55
N LEU A 169 20.04 -28.69 27.95
CA LEU A 169 21.25 -29.51 27.83
C LEU A 169 21.90 -29.79 29.19
N SER A 170 21.73 -28.92 30.17
CA SER A 170 22.22 -29.12 31.54
C SER A 170 21.50 -30.27 32.24
N ALA A 171 20.18 -30.35 32.09
CA ALA A 171 19.39 -31.49 32.56
C ALA A 171 19.80 -32.78 31.85
N ALA A 172 20.01 -32.74 30.53
CA ALA A 172 20.52 -33.91 29.78
C ALA A 172 21.90 -34.35 30.29
N MET A 173 22.81 -33.41 30.56
CA MET A 173 24.16 -33.70 31.07
C MET A 173 24.13 -34.32 32.47
N HIS A 174 23.16 -33.94 33.29
CA HIS A 174 22.95 -34.57 34.60
C HIS A 174 22.67 -36.07 34.46
N VAL A 175 21.84 -36.45 33.47
CA VAL A 175 21.56 -37.86 33.14
C VAL A 175 22.84 -38.55 32.63
N VAL A 176 23.55 -37.92 31.70
CA VAL A 176 24.80 -38.46 31.14
C VAL A 176 25.86 -38.70 32.22
N LYS A 177 25.98 -37.80 33.20
CA LYS A 177 26.90 -37.97 34.33
C LYS A 177 26.53 -39.14 35.23
N ARG A 178 25.22 -39.36 35.46
CA ARG A 178 24.73 -40.49 36.27
C ARG A 178 24.93 -41.84 35.58
N ALA A 179 24.76 -41.90 34.26
CA ALA A 179 24.97 -43.10 33.45
C ALA A 179 26.40 -43.22 32.85
N GLN A 180 27.37 -42.42 33.30
CA GLN A 180 28.66 -42.24 32.62
C GLN A 180 29.42 -43.56 32.35
N HIS A 181 29.30 -44.54 33.25
CA HIS A 181 29.99 -45.82 33.12
C HIS A 181 29.43 -46.69 31.98
N GLN A 182 28.17 -46.48 31.60
CA GLN A 182 27.48 -47.19 30.52
C GLN A 182 27.66 -46.48 29.17
N LEU A 183 27.90 -45.17 29.17
CA LEU A 183 27.86 -44.32 27.97
C LEU A 183 29.23 -44.11 27.28
N GLY A 184 30.33 -44.58 27.88
CA GLY A 184 31.67 -44.51 27.29
C GLY A 184 32.09 -43.10 26.87
N GLU A 185 32.58 -42.94 25.63
CA GLU A 185 33.05 -41.65 25.08
C GLU A 185 31.93 -40.61 24.87
N PHE A 186 30.65 -41.01 24.92
CA PHE A 186 29.53 -40.11 24.64
C PHE A 186 29.50 -38.89 25.57
N LYS A 187 29.88 -39.06 26.84
CA LYS A 187 29.96 -37.95 27.80
C LYS A 187 30.88 -36.84 27.31
N THR A 188 32.04 -37.19 26.77
CA THR A 188 33.03 -36.23 26.28
C THR A 188 32.50 -35.48 25.06
N TRP A 189 31.89 -36.20 24.11
CA TRP A 189 31.27 -35.58 22.93
C TRP A 189 30.11 -34.66 23.32
N PHE A 190 29.27 -35.08 24.26
CA PHE A 190 28.15 -34.27 24.72
C PHE A 190 28.62 -33.01 25.47
N GLN A 191 29.71 -33.11 26.26
CA GLN A 191 30.34 -31.94 26.88
C GLN A 191 30.88 -30.97 25.84
N GLU A 192 31.57 -31.43 24.81
CA GLU A 192 32.05 -30.58 23.71
C GLU A 192 30.89 -29.87 23.00
N TYR A 193 29.82 -30.61 22.67
CA TYR A 193 28.61 -30.07 22.05
C TYR A 193 27.97 -28.96 22.89
N MET A 194 27.88 -29.12 24.21
CA MET A 194 27.27 -28.15 25.11
C MET A 194 28.04 -26.84 25.26
N HIS A 195 29.37 -26.90 25.29
CA HIS A 195 30.20 -25.71 25.51
C HIS A 195 30.48 -24.93 24.22
N SER A 196 30.13 -25.50 23.06
CA SER A 196 30.19 -24.85 21.77
C SER A 196 29.08 -23.81 21.62
N LYS A 197 29.42 -22.59 21.22
CA LYS A 197 28.46 -21.48 21.03
C LYS A 197 27.32 -21.86 20.07
N ASP A 198 27.65 -22.64 19.04
CA ASP A 198 26.71 -23.04 17.99
C ASP A 198 26.14 -24.46 18.19
N ARG A 199 26.36 -25.03 19.38
CA ARG A 199 26.04 -26.43 19.71
C ARG A 199 26.63 -27.40 18.68
N ARG A 200 27.95 -27.32 18.45
CA ARG A 200 28.66 -28.08 17.41
C ARG A 200 29.91 -28.74 17.94
N LEU A 201 30.12 -29.99 17.50
CA LEU A 201 31.38 -30.70 17.69
C LEU A 201 32.45 -30.13 16.74
N SER A 202 33.72 -30.28 17.11
CA SER A 202 34.84 -30.06 16.22
C SER A 202 34.80 -31.05 15.04
N PRO A 203 35.36 -30.69 13.87
CA PRO A 203 35.33 -31.58 12.70
C PRO A 203 35.93 -32.98 12.97
N ALA A 204 36.96 -33.06 13.80
CA ALA A 204 37.59 -34.33 14.18
C ALA A 204 36.65 -35.20 15.03
N THR A 205 36.06 -34.63 16.10
CA THR A 205 35.12 -35.33 16.97
C THR A 205 33.85 -35.73 16.21
N GLU A 206 33.32 -34.82 15.39
CA GLU A 206 32.12 -35.08 14.57
C GLU A 206 32.35 -36.27 13.62
N ASN A 207 33.48 -36.32 12.92
CA ASN A 207 33.83 -37.45 12.05
C ASN A 207 33.96 -38.78 12.82
N LYS A 208 34.55 -38.76 14.01
CA LYS A 208 34.65 -39.95 14.87
C LYS A 208 33.27 -40.44 15.31
N LEU A 209 32.39 -39.54 15.72
CA LEU A 209 31.02 -39.86 16.13
C LEU A 209 30.20 -40.40 14.95
N ARG A 210 30.27 -39.77 13.77
CA ARG A 210 29.57 -40.25 12.56
C ARG A 210 30.03 -41.65 12.17
N LEU A 211 31.34 -41.93 12.22
CA LEU A 211 31.87 -43.25 11.93
C LEU A 211 31.35 -44.30 12.93
N HIS A 212 31.33 -43.96 14.22
CA HIS A 212 30.76 -44.81 15.26
C HIS A 212 29.27 -45.08 15.01
N TYR A 213 28.48 -44.05 14.68
CA TYR A 213 27.06 -44.18 14.38
C TYR A 213 26.82 -45.15 13.22
N ARG A 214 27.50 -44.93 12.07
CA ARG A 214 27.32 -45.76 10.87
C ARG A 214 27.67 -47.23 11.11
N ARG A 215 28.71 -47.52 11.91
CA ARG A 215 29.19 -48.89 12.15
C ARG A 215 28.39 -49.64 13.21
N ALA A 216 27.98 -48.97 14.29
CA ALA A 216 27.47 -49.62 15.48
C ALA A 216 26.03 -49.26 15.85
N LEU A 217 25.53 -48.09 15.41
CA LEU A 217 24.26 -47.54 15.91
C LEU A 217 23.16 -47.39 14.86
N ARG A 218 23.47 -47.38 13.56
CA ARG A 218 22.46 -47.13 12.51
C ARG A 218 21.26 -48.10 12.59
N ASN A 219 21.53 -49.37 12.87
CA ASN A 219 20.50 -50.41 13.02
C ASN A 219 20.21 -50.75 14.49
N ASN A 220 20.50 -49.83 15.41
CA ASN A 220 20.26 -50.04 16.83
C ASN A 220 18.76 -50.09 17.13
N THR A 221 18.37 -50.89 18.11
CA THR A 221 16.98 -51.05 18.52
C THR A 221 16.43 -49.90 19.35
N ASP A 222 17.30 -49.08 19.94
CA ASP A 222 16.90 -47.93 20.77
C ASP A 222 16.74 -46.66 19.90
N PRO A 223 15.50 -46.20 19.62
CA PRO A 223 15.27 -45.05 18.76
C PRO A 223 15.74 -43.73 19.38
N TYR A 224 15.67 -43.60 20.71
CA TYR A 224 16.13 -42.41 21.40
C TYR A 224 17.65 -42.27 21.31
N LYS A 225 18.38 -43.39 21.46
CA LYS A 225 19.83 -43.44 21.26
C LYS A 225 20.19 -43.00 19.85
N ARG A 226 19.56 -43.58 18.83
CA ARG A 226 19.82 -43.19 17.43
C ARG A 226 19.60 -41.70 17.22
N ALA A 227 18.46 -41.17 17.65
CA ALA A 227 18.12 -39.77 17.48
C ALA A 227 19.10 -38.81 18.17
N VAL A 228 19.49 -39.08 19.42
CA VAL A 228 20.45 -38.25 20.16
C VAL A 228 21.80 -38.19 19.44
N TYR A 229 22.30 -39.34 18.95
CA TYR A 229 23.52 -39.38 18.14
C TYR A 229 23.37 -38.62 16.82
N CYS A 230 22.24 -38.77 16.11
CA CYS A 230 21.96 -38.06 14.87
C CYS A 230 21.89 -36.55 15.04
N ILE A 231 21.36 -36.06 16.16
CA ILE A 231 21.28 -34.63 16.49
C ILE A 231 22.68 -34.06 16.75
N ILE A 232 23.47 -34.72 17.60
CA ILE A 232 24.80 -34.23 17.99
C ILE A 232 25.80 -34.35 16.83
N GLY A 233 25.73 -35.46 16.09
CA GLY A 233 26.64 -35.77 14.99
C GLY A 233 26.20 -35.29 13.61
N ARG A 234 24.97 -34.77 13.48
CA ARG A 234 24.33 -34.38 12.21
C ARG A 234 24.54 -35.40 11.10
N CYS A 235 24.11 -36.62 11.36
CA CYS A 235 24.18 -37.72 10.39
C CYS A 235 22.82 -38.36 10.17
N ASP A 236 22.76 -39.20 9.15
CA ASP A 236 21.55 -39.97 8.77
C ASP A 236 20.37 -39.04 8.50
N ILE A 237 20.62 -37.97 7.74
CA ILE A 237 19.63 -36.94 7.40
C ILE A 237 18.42 -37.50 6.63
N THR A 238 18.55 -38.71 6.06
CA THR A 238 17.47 -39.42 5.38
C THR A 238 16.47 -40.07 6.33
N ASP A 239 16.91 -40.41 7.54
CA ASP A 239 16.01 -40.98 8.54
C ASP A 239 15.21 -39.85 9.22
N ASN A 240 13.89 -40.04 9.30
CA ASN A 240 12.98 -39.10 9.94
C ASN A 240 12.75 -39.43 11.42
N GLN A 241 13.28 -40.56 11.91
CA GLN A 241 13.09 -41.04 13.29
C GLN A 241 11.61 -41.07 13.69
N SER A 242 10.74 -41.53 12.79
CA SER A 242 9.27 -41.48 12.95
C SER A 242 8.75 -42.29 14.13
N GLU A 243 9.57 -43.18 14.71
CA GLU A 243 9.27 -43.90 15.96
C GLU A 243 9.14 -42.96 17.18
N ILE A 244 9.82 -41.80 17.16
CA ILE A 244 9.80 -40.85 18.28
C ILE A 244 9.47 -39.40 17.86
N ALA A 245 9.60 -39.07 16.58
CA ALA A 245 9.27 -37.77 16.00
C ALA A 245 8.05 -37.91 15.08
N ASP A 246 6.88 -38.07 15.68
CA ASP A 246 5.61 -38.34 14.99
C ASP A 246 4.85 -37.06 14.59
N LYS A 247 5.21 -35.90 15.16
CA LYS A 247 4.62 -34.59 14.82
C LYS A 247 5.51 -33.77 13.89
N THR A 248 4.88 -32.87 13.12
CA THR A 248 5.58 -31.91 12.26
C THR A 248 6.58 -31.04 13.04
N GLU A 249 6.24 -30.60 14.26
CA GLU A 249 7.15 -29.81 15.09
C GLU A 249 8.40 -30.59 15.52
N ASP A 250 8.25 -31.89 15.79
CA ASP A 250 9.36 -32.77 16.16
C ASP A 250 10.26 -33.04 14.95
N TYR A 251 9.67 -33.22 13.77
CA TYR A 251 10.39 -33.29 12.50
C TYR A 251 11.18 -32.01 12.23
N LEU A 252 10.56 -30.83 12.36
CA LEU A 252 11.24 -29.55 12.18
C LEU A 252 12.41 -29.38 13.17
N TRP A 253 12.19 -29.67 14.45
CA TRP A 253 13.22 -29.57 15.47
C TRP A 253 14.40 -30.50 15.17
N LEU A 254 14.13 -31.75 14.76
CA LEU A 254 15.15 -32.72 14.38
C LEU A 254 15.97 -32.22 13.19
N LYS A 255 15.32 -31.84 12.09
CA LYS A 255 16.01 -31.40 10.86
C LYS A 255 16.78 -30.10 11.06
N LEU A 256 16.23 -29.14 11.82
CA LEU A 256 16.93 -27.89 12.15
C LEU A 256 18.20 -28.12 12.97
N ASN A 257 18.21 -29.10 13.88
CA ASN A 257 19.44 -29.49 14.59
C ASN A 257 20.50 -30.07 13.63
N GLN A 258 20.07 -30.74 12.56
CA GLN A 258 20.91 -31.35 11.53
C GLN A 258 21.42 -30.36 10.47
N VAL A 259 20.92 -29.11 10.43
CA VAL A 259 21.35 -28.11 9.45
C VAL A 259 22.83 -27.72 9.60
N CYS A 260 23.56 -27.76 8.50
CA CYS A 260 24.95 -27.33 8.39
C CYS A 260 25.06 -26.02 7.60
N PHE A 261 25.89 -25.09 8.11
CA PHE A 261 26.13 -23.78 7.50
C PHE A 261 27.51 -23.64 6.86
N ASP A 262 28.43 -24.54 7.19
CA ASP A 262 29.77 -24.53 6.62
C ASP A 262 29.76 -25.10 5.19
N ASP A 263 30.47 -24.43 4.29
CA ASP A 263 30.69 -24.85 2.90
C ASP A 263 31.95 -25.71 2.73
N GLY A 264 32.76 -25.83 3.77
CA GLY A 264 33.91 -26.72 3.83
C GLY A 264 33.52 -28.19 3.60
N GLY A 265 33.95 -28.76 2.48
CA GLY A 265 33.68 -30.14 2.04
C GLY A 265 34.28 -31.26 2.89
N ALA A 266 34.43 -31.07 4.21
CA ALA A 266 34.98 -32.07 5.13
C ALA A 266 34.00 -33.23 5.42
N SER A 267 32.69 -33.02 5.24
CA SER A 267 31.65 -34.03 5.42
C SER A 267 31.23 -34.68 4.11
N SER A 268 30.97 -35.99 4.12
CA SER A 268 30.40 -36.69 2.95
C SER A 268 29.04 -36.08 2.53
N PRO A 269 28.77 -35.88 1.23
CA PRO A 269 27.55 -35.24 0.73
C PRO A 269 26.24 -35.86 1.26
N GLN A 270 26.25 -37.15 1.56
CA GLN A 270 25.09 -37.91 2.04
C GLN A 270 24.63 -37.55 3.45
N ASP A 271 25.48 -36.88 4.25
CA ASP A 271 25.16 -36.46 5.63
C ASP A 271 25.02 -34.94 5.77
N ARG A 272 25.02 -34.20 4.65
CA ARG A 272 24.99 -32.73 4.67
C ARG A 272 23.60 -32.23 4.27
N LEU A 273 22.91 -31.62 5.23
CA LEU A 273 21.66 -30.88 5.01
C LEU A 273 21.93 -29.38 5.20
N THR A 274 21.85 -28.58 4.14
CA THR A 274 21.90 -27.12 4.27
C THR A 274 20.51 -26.54 4.56
N LEU A 275 20.46 -25.34 5.11
CA LEU A 275 19.18 -24.65 5.33
C LEU A 275 18.43 -24.44 4.00
N SER A 276 19.13 -24.09 2.91
CA SER A 276 18.54 -23.88 1.60
C SER A 276 17.94 -25.16 1.00
N GLN A 277 18.61 -26.31 1.17
CA GLN A 277 18.08 -27.61 0.77
C GLN A 277 16.81 -27.94 1.54
N PHE A 278 16.81 -27.70 2.87
CA PHE A 278 15.65 -27.96 3.70
C PHE A 278 14.47 -27.03 3.36
N GLN A 279 14.74 -25.74 3.14
CA GLN A 279 13.74 -24.76 2.71
C GLN A 279 13.09 -25.18 1.39
N LYS A 280 13.90 -25.56 0.39
CA LYS A 280 13.41 -26.08 -0.90
C LYS A 280 12.53 -27.31 -0.71
N GLN A 281 12.96 -28.26 0.12
CA GLN A 281 12.19 -29.47 0.38
C GLN A 281 10.80 -29.15 0.94
N LEU A 282 10.72 -28.23 1.90
CA LEU A 282 9.44 -27.86 2.52
C LEU A 282 8.51 -27.09 1.58
N LEU A 283 9.07 -26.18 0.77
CA LEU A 283 8.29 -25.28 -0.08
C LEU A 283 7.94 -25.88 -1.45
N GLU A 284 8.89 -26.54 -2.10
CA GLU A 284 8.77 -27.02 -3.49
C GLU A 284 8.46 -28.52 -3.56
N ASP A 285 9.15 -29.35 -2.78
CA ASP A 285 9.04 -30.81 -2.89
C ASP A 285 7.82 -31.36 -2.11
N TYR A 286 7.59 -30.88 -0.89
CA TYR A 286 6.42 -31.22 -0.08
C TYR A 286 5.24 -30.30 -0.40
N GLY A 287 5.50 -28.99 -0.33
CA GLY A 287 4.51 -27.95 -0.63
C GLY A 287 3.32 -27.94 0.33
N GLU A 288 2.34 -27.09 0.02
CA GLU A 288 1.19 -26.82 0.87
C GLU A 288 0.29 -28.05 1.08
N SER A 289 0.07 -28.86 0.03
CA SER A 289 -0.83 -30.02 0.07
C SER A 289 -0.40 -31.08 1.08
N HIS A 290 0.90 -31.23 1.32
CA HIS A 290 1.44 -32.14 2.33
C HIS A 290 1.05 -31.74 3.76
N PHE A 291 0.96 -30.44 4.04
CA PHE A 291 0.68 -29.91 5.38
C PHE A 291 -0.78 -29.47 5.58
N ALA A 292 -1.54 -29.29 4.50
CA ALA A 292 -2.90 -28.75 4.52
C ALA A 292 -4.01 -29.79 4.75
N VAL A 293 -3.69 -31.09 4.92
CA VAL A 293 -4.70 -32.13 5.12
C VAL A 293 -5.39 -31.94 6.49
N ASN A 294 -6.60 -31.38 6.47
CA ASN A 294 -7.51 -31.22 7.62
C ASN A 294 -6.99 -30.36 8.79
N GLN A 295 -5.96 -29.53 8.58
CA GLN A 295 -5.40 -28.64 9.61
C GLN A 295 -5.68 -27.17 9.28
N PRO A 296 -5.86 -26.30 10.28
CA PRO A 296 -5.93 -24.86 10.06
C PRO A 296 -4.60 -24.36 9.44
N PRO A 297 -4.62 -23.25 8.68
CA PRO A 297 -3.47 -22.76 7.93
C PRO A 297 -2.23 -22.43 8.80
N PHE A 298 -2.34 -22.42 10.13
CA PHE A 298 -1.23 -22.13 11.03
C PHE A 298 -0.07 -23.11 10.92
N LEU A 299 -0.32 -24.40 10.66
CA LEU A 299 0.75 -25.40 10.62
C LEU A 299 1.74 -25.13 9.50
N TYR A 300 1.24 -24.90 8.28
CA TYR A 300 2.13 -24.64 7.14
C TYR A 300 2.79 -23.25 7.24
N PHE A 301 2.08 -22.26 7.79
CA PHE A 301 2.71 -20.98 8.13
C PHE A 301 3.88 -21.17 9.10
N GLN A 302 3.69 -21.94 10.18
CA GLN A 302 4.74 -22.25 11.16
C GLN A 302 5.94 -22.94 10.52
N VAL A 303 5.71 -23.93 9.65
CA VAL A 303 6.76 -24.61 8.88
C VAL A 303 7.60 -23.62 8.07
N LEU A 304 6.96 -22.75 7.31
CA LEU A 304 7.66 -21.76 6.48
C LEU A 304 8.35 -20.70 7.33
N PHE A 305 7.71 -20.22 8.40
CA PHE A 305 8.23 -19.13 9.22
C PHE A 305 9.42 -19.58 10.08
N LEU A 306 9.36 -20.75 10.72
CA LEU A 306 10.47 -21.32 11.50
C LEU A 306 11.66 -21.74 10.63
N THR A 307 11.44 -21.97 9.34
CA THR A 307 12.53 -22.18 8.37
C THR A 307 12.98 -20.89 7.68
N ALA A 308 12.58 -19.73 8.20
CA ALA A 308 12.95 -18.40 7.71
C ALA A 308 12.57 -18.13 6.23
N GLN A 309 11.48 -18.73 5.76
CA GLN A 309 10.87 -18.49 4.44
C GLN A 309 9.74 -17.47 4.53
N PHE A 310 10.06 -16.29 5.08
CA PHE A 310 9.08 -15.28 5.50
C PHE A 310 8.11 -14.85 4.39
N GLU A 311 8.64 -14.58 3.19
CA GLU A 311 7.84 -14.11 2.06
C GLU A 311 6.79 -15.14 1.64
N ALA A 312 7.19 -16.42 1.58
CA ALA A 312 6.29 -17.52 1.25
C ALA A 312 5.23 -17.71 2.36
N ALA A 313 5.63 -17.63 3.63
CA ALA A 313 4.73 -17.72 4.78
C ALA A 313 3.65 -16.63 4.74
N ILE A 314 4.04 -15.37 4.49
CA ILE A 314 3.13 -14.23 4.38
C ILE A 314 2.20 -14.39 3.18
N ALA A 315 2.74 -14.74 2.01
CA ALA A 315 1.95 -14.90 0.80
C ALA A 315 0.93 -16.05 0.92
N PHE A 316 1.25 -17.11 1.65
CA PHE A 316 0.34 -18.18 1.98
C PHE A 316 -0.76 -17.72 2.95
N LEU A 317 -0.39 -17.07 4.06
CA LEU A 317 -1.35 -16.60 5.07
C LEU A 317 -2.35 -15.57 4.49
N PHE A 318 -1.87 -14.69 3.59
CA PHE A 318 -2.68 -13.67 2.92
C PHE A 318 -3.78 -14.23 1.99
N ARG A 319 -3.70 -15.50 1.58
CA ARG A 319 -4.77 -16.11 0.78
C ARG A 319 -6.06 -16.29 1.58
N THR A 320 -5.92 -16.55 2.88
CA THR A 320 -7.05 -16.77 3.80
C THR A 320 -7.58 -15.44 4.30
N GLU A 321 -8.81 -15.10 3.95
CA GLU A 321 -9.42 -13.79 4.24
C GLU A 321 -9.32 -13.38 5.71
N ARG A 322 -9.71 -14.26 6.64
CA ARG A 322 -9.65 -14.00 8.09
C ARG A 322 -8.24 -13.73 8.61
N LEU A 323 -7.20 -14.14 7.88
CA LEU A 323 -5.80 -14.02 8.29
C LEU A 323 -5.02 -12.96 7.49
N ARG A 324 -5.67 -12.29 6.53
CA ARG A 324 -5.05 -11.26 5.69
C ARG A 324 -4.46 -10.13 6.51
N CYS A 325 -5.22 -9.62 7.48
CA CYS A 325 -4.76 -8.55 8.35
C CYS A 325 -3.47 -9.00 9.08
N HIS A 326 -3.44 -10.18 9.69
CA HIS A 326 -2.25 -10.70 10.35
C HIS A 326 -1.05 -10.82 9.40
N ALA A 327 -1.25 -11.36 8.19
CA ALA A 327 -0.19 -11.48 7.18
C ALA A 327 0.43 -10.12 6.81
N VAL A 328 -0.42 -9.10 6.63
CA VAL A 328 0.02 -7.73 6.31
C VAL A 328 0.84 -7.15 7.45
N HIS A 329 0.39 -7.30 8.69
CA HIS A 329 1.10 -6.74 9.86
C HIS A 329 2.42 -7.47 10.14
N VAL A 330 2.50 -8.77 9.89
CA VAL A 330 3.79 -9.50 9.91
C VAL A 330 4.73 -8.98 8.82
N ALA A 331 4.21 -8.67 7.63
CA ALA A 331 5.01 -8.06 6.55
C ALA A 331 5.51 -6.66 6.91
N LEU A 332 4.67 -5.82 7.54
CA LEU A 332 5.06 -4.49 8.03
C LEU A 332 6.20 -4.59 9.05
N VAL A 333 6.09 -5.53 9.99
CA VAL A 333 7.14 -5.83 10.97
C VAL A 333 8.46 -6.19 10.29
N LEU A 334 8.44 -7.15 9.37
CA LEU A 334 9.65 -7.60 8.67
C LEU A 334 10.23 -6.49 7.78
N PHE A 335 9.39 -5.64 7.20
CA PHE A 335 9.80 -4.50 6.41
C PHE A 335 10.53 -3.44 7.26
N GLU A 336 9.99 -3.11 8.43
CA GLU A 336 10.61 -2.15 9.35
C GLU A 336 11.93 -2.68 9.93
N LEU A 337 11.99 -3.98 10.24
CA LEU A 337 13.20 -4.67 10.68
C LEU A 337 14.21 -4.96 9.56
N LYS A 338 13.95 -4.53 8.31
CA LYS A 338 14.82 -4.77 7.14
C LYS A 338 15.11 -6.26 6.86
N LEU A 339 14.17 -7.13 7.23
CA LEU A 339 14.22 -8.57 6.99
C LEU A 339 13.39 -9.00 5.76
N LEU A 340 12.46 -8.17 5.30
CA LEU A 340 11.61 -8.47 4.15
C LEU A 340 12.37 -8.30 2.82
N LEU A 341 12.42 -9.37 2.03
CA LEU A 341 12.94 -9.34 0.66
C LEU A 341 11.82 -8.87 -0.28
N LYS A 342 12.01 -7.70 -0.87
CA LYS A 342 11.03 -7.07 -1.76
C LYS A 342 11.29 -7.42 -3.21
N SER A 343 10.22 -7.53 -4.00
CA SER A 343 10.32 -7.62 -5.45
C SER A 343 10.74 -6.27 -6.07
N SER A 344 11.55 -6.28 -7.11
CA SER A 344 12.09 -5.11 -7.80
C SER A 344 11.14 -4.47 -8.83
N GLY A 345 9.96 -5.06 -9.07
CA GLY A 345 8.98 -4.55 -10.04
C GLY A 345 7.52 -4.61 -9.56
N GLN A 346 6.74 -3.56 -9.85
CA GLN A 346 5.33 -3.44 -9.46
C GLN A 346 4.42 -4.50 -10.13
N SER A 347 4.74 -4.89 -11.37
CA SER A 347 3.99 -5.90 -12.12
C SER A 347 4.23 -7.33 -11.66
N ALA A 348 5.20 -7.54 -10.74
CA ALA A 348 5.47 -8.85 -10.17
C ALA A 348 4.22 -9.43 -9.49
N GLN A 349 4.13 -10.76 -9.50
CA GLN A 349 3.18 -11.49 -8.67
C GLN A 349 3.44 -11.18 -7.19
N LEU A 350 2.48 -11.50 -6.32
CA LEU A 350 2.63 -11.25 -4.88
C LEU A 350 3.88 -11.92 -4.32
N LEU A 351 4.16 -13.14 -4.75
CA LEU A 351 5.39 -13.89 -4.44
C LEU A 351 6.13 -14.16 -5.76
N SER A 352 7.40 -13.82 -5.82
CA SER A 352 8.24 -14.01 -7.02
C SER A 352 9.63 -14.52 -6.67
N HIS A 353 10.35 -15.01 -7.68
CA HIS A 353 11.78 -15.30 -7.61
C HIS A 353 12.50 -14.41 -8.63
N GLU A 354 13.60 -13.78 -8.25
CA GLU A 354 14.36 -12.88 -9.14
C GLU A 354 15.63 -13.54 -9.65
N ALA A 355 16.02 -13.18 -10.88
CA ALA A 355 17.26 -13.66 -11.48
C ALA A 355 18.46 -13.19 -10.64
N GLY A 356 19.30 -14.12 -10.20
CA GLY A 356 20.45 -13.85 -9.35
C GLY A 356 20.19 -14.08 -7.85
N ASP A 357 18.94 -14.30 -7.43
CA ASP A 357 18.67 -14.76 -6.07
C ASP A 357 19.17 -16.20 -5.87
N PRO A 358 19.68 -16.55 -4.67
CA PRO A 358 20.02 -17.93 -4.35
C PRO A 358 18.81 -18.89 -4.48
N PRO A 359 19.04 -20.18 -4.75
CA PRO A 359 17.97 -21.17 -4.76
C PRO A 359 17.16 -21.18 -3.46
N GLY A 360 15.83 -21.27 -3.57
CA GLY A 360 14.91 -21.25 -2.44
C GLY A 360 14.54 -19.85 -1.93
N VAL A 361 15.24 -18.79 -2.34
CA VAL A 361 14.88 -17.41 -1.99
C VAL A 361 13.66 -16.97 -2.79
N ARG A 362 12.73 -16.31 -2.09
CA ARG A 362 11.53 -15.68 -2.65
C ARG A 362 11.45 -14.25 -2.19
N ARG A 363 10.80 -13.42 -3.01
CA ARG A 363 10.57 -12.00 -2.78
C ARG A 363 9.08 -11.71 -2.75
N LEU A 364 8.68 -10.79 -1.87
CA LEU A 364 7.31 -10.35 -1.72
C LEU A 364 7.13 -8.99 -2.39
N ASN A 365 6.10 -8.86 -3.23
CA ASN A 365 5.68 -7.56 -3.74
C ASN A 365 4.93 -6.79 -2.65
N PHE A 366 5.70 -6.12 -1.78
CA PHE A 366 5.20 -5.43 -0.60
C PHE A 366 4.22 -4.30 -0.91
N ALA A 367 4.49 -3.50 -1.95
CA ALA A 367 3.56 -2.46 -2.37
C ALA A 367 2.21 -3.06 -2.81
N ARG A 368 2.25 -4.12 -3.62
CA ARG A 368 1.04 -4.84 -4.05
C ARG A 368 0.27 -5.45 -2.88
N LEU A 369 0.97 -6.00 -1.88
CA LEU A 369 0.34 -6.52 -0.66
C LEU A 369 -0.49 -5.43 0.03
N LEU A 370 0.10 -4.24 0.24
CA LEU A 370 -0.58 -3.13 0.90
C LEU A 370 -1.75 -2.60 0.07
N MET A 371 -1.58 -2.45 -1.24
CA MET A 371 -2.67 -2.03 -2.14
C MET A 371 -3.83 -3.04 -2.14
N LEU A 372 -3.55 -4.35 -2.16
CA LEU A 372 -4.60 -5.38 -2.10
C LEU A 372 -5.33 -5.39 -0.76
N TYR A 373 -4.62 -5.12 0.34
CA TYR A 373 -5.23 -5.05 1.67
C TYR A 373 -6.10 -3.80 1.85
N THR A 374 -5.57 -2.63 1.48
CA THR A 374 -6.25 -1.33 1.61
C THR A 374 -7.47 -1.21 0.70
N ARG A 375 -7.50 -1.89 -0.45
CA ARG A 375 -8.65 -1.90 -1.37
C ARG A 375 -9.99 -2.23 -0.71
N LYS A 376 -10.00 -3.00 0.38
CA LYS A 376 -11.22 -3.33 1.14
C LYS A 376 -11.86 -2.09 1.79
N PHE A 377 -11.05 -1.11 2.18
CA PHE A 377 -11.47 0.01 3.05
C PHE A 377 -10.99 1.38 2.57
N GLU A 378 -10.27 1.51 1.46
CA GLU A 378 -9.76 2.80 0.98
C GLU A 378 -10.87 3.79 0.58
N SER A 379 -12.08 3.30 0.28
CA SER A 379 -13.25 4.13 0.00
C SER A 379 -14.02 4.57 1.25
N THR A 380 -14.03 3.75 2.31
CA THR A 380 -14.77 4.00 3.56
C THR A 380 -13.90 4.63 4.64
N ASP A 381 -12.62 4.23 4.72
CA ASP A 381 -11.63 4.58 5.74
C ASP A 381 -10.30 5.06 5.09
N PRO A 382 -10.32 6.12 4.26
CA PRO A 382 -9.13 6.59 3.54
C PRO A 382 -8.00 7.11 4.45
N ARG A 383 -8.32 7.54 5.68
CA ARG A 383 -7.30 8.01 6.65
C ARG A 383 -6.44 6.85 7.13
N GLU A 384 -7.07 5.71 7.36
CA GLU A 384 -6.47 4.47 7.79
C GLU A 384 -5.61 3.91 6.65
N ALA A 385 -6.14 3.91 5.41
CA ALA A 385 -5.39 3.44 4.23
C ALA A 385 -4.11 4.26 4.00
N LEU A 386 -4.17 5.57 4.23
CA LEU A 386 -3.01 6.45 4.14
C LEU A 386 -1.89 6.06 5.14
N GLN A 387 -2.24 5.56 6.33
CA GLN A 387 -1.26 5.06 7.30
C GLN A 387 -0.47 3.87 6.75
N TYR A 388 -1.13 2.96 6.04
CA TYR A 388 -0.48 1.82 5.40
C TYR A 388 0.41 2.25 4.24
N PHE A 389 -0.06 3.16 3.39
CA PHE A 389 0.76 3.66 2.28
C PHE A 389 2.00 4.43 2.75
N TYR A 390 2.00 5.01 3.94
CA TYR A 390 3.17 5.71 4.48
C TYR A 390 4.40 4.79 4.67
N PHE A 391 4.23 3.47 4.76
CA PHE A 391 5.36 2.52 4.73
C PHE A 391 6.08 2.52 3.37
N LEU A 392 5.44 2.98 2.31
CA LEU A 392 6.00 3.09 0.95
C LEU A 392 6.69 4.44 0.69
N ARG A 393 6.84 5.31 1.71
CA ARG A 393 7.42 6.67 1.56
C ARG A 393 8.84 6.72 1.01
N ASN A 394 9.61 5.63 1.18
CA ASN A 394 10.98 5.52 0.66
C ASN A 394 11.08 4.57 -0.55
N GLU A 395 9.96 3.99 -0.97
CA GLU A 395 9.91 3.07 -2.09
C GLU A 395 9.69 3.84 -3.39
N LYS A 396 10.35 3.37 -4.44
CA LYS A 396 10.22 3.93 -5.78
C LYS A 396 9.65 2.91 -6.74
N ASP A 397 8.86 3.43 -7.65
CA ASP A 397 8.24 2.74 -8.75
C ASP A 397 9.28 2.48 -9.86
N SER A 398 8.93 1.76 -10.93
CA SER A 398 9.87 1.42 -12.01
C SER A 398 10.34 2.64 -12.82
N GLN A 399 9.61 3.75 -12.74
CA GLN A 399 9.94 5.04 -13.33
C GLN A 399 10.67 5.95 -12.33
N GLY A 400 10.96 5.47 -11.12
CA GLY A 400 11.60 6.24 -10.06
C GLY A 400 10.64 7.14 -9.27
N GLU A 401 9.32 7.07 -9.52
CA GLU A 401 8.32 7.83 -8.78
C GLU A 401 8.15 7.29 -7.37
N ASN A 402 7.86 8.17 -6.41
CA ASN A 402 7.63 7.76 -5.03
C ASN A 402 6.30 6.99 -4.91
N MET A 403 6.36 5.75 -4.40
CA MET A 403 5.18 4.88 -4.30
C MET A 403 4.11 5.42 -3.35
N PHE A 404 4.49 6.05 -2.25
CA PHE A 404 3.53 6.70 -1.36
C PHE A 404 2.74 7.79 -2.10
N LEU A 405 3.42 8.66 -2.85
CA LEU A 405 2.75 9.72 -3.62
C LEU A 405 1.82 9.18 -4.68
N ARG A 406 2.19 8.07 -5.33
CA ARG A 406 1.34 7.39 -6.30
C ARG A 406 0.06 6.87 -5.65
N CYS A 407 0.18 6.13 -4.53
CA CYS A 407 -0.98 5.60 -3.80
C CYS A 407 -1.87 6.71 -3.26
N VAL A 408 -1.28 7.82 -2.76
CA VAL A 408 -2.04 9.02 -2.34
C VAL A 408 -2.83 9.60 -3.51
N SER A 409 -2.22 9.70 -4.70
CA SER A 409 -2.93 10.21 -5.88
C SER A 409 -4.08 9.31 -6.31
N GLU A 410 -3.94 7.99 -6.21
CA GLU A 410 -5.00 7.04 -6.55
C GLU A 410 -6.15 7.13 -5.53
N ILE A 411 -5.86 7.04 -4.23
CA ILE A 411 -6.89 7.05 -3.18
C ILE A 411 -7.67 8.36 -3.10
N VAL A 412 -7.00 9.51 -3.27
CA VAL A 412 -7.69 10.82 -3.23
C VAL A 412 -8.71 10.93 -4.37
N ILE A 413 -8.35 10.44 -5.56
CA ILE A 413 -9.24 10.49 -6.72
C ILE A 413 -10.39 9.49 -6.57
N GLU A 414 -10.13 8.30 -6.05
CA GLU A 414 -11.14 7.24 -5.92
C GLU A 414 -12.12 7.51 -4.76
N SER A 415 -11.62 7.92 -3.60
CA SER A 415 -12.47 8.30 -2.45
C SER A 415 -13.21 9.62 -2.65
N ARG A 416 -12.69 10.52 -3.51
CA ARG A 416 -13.15 11.91 -3.68
C ARG A 416 -13.06 12.76 -2.41
N GLU A 417 -12.32 12.32 -1.40
CA GLU A 417 -12.12 13.02 -0.13
C GLU A 417 -10.96 14.03 -0.21
N PHE A 418 -10.99 14.92 -1.21
CA PHE A 418 -9.93 15.89 -1.50
C PHE A 418 -9.65 16.81 -0.30
N ASP A 419 -10.69 17.45 0.24
CA ASP A 419 -10.58 18.43 1.31
C ASP A 419 -10.01 17.82 2.60
N MET A 420 -10.41 16.59 2.91
CA MET A 420 -9.96 15.90 4.11
C MET A 420 -8.49 15.48 3.99
N ILE A 421 -8.10 14.89 2.85
CA ILE A 421 -6.74 14.36 2.68
C ILE A 421 -5.76 15.49 2.40
N LEU A 422 -6.07 16.34 1.41
CA LEU A 422 -5.18 17.38 0.88
C LEU A 422 -5.43 18.75 1.51
N GLY A 423 -6.45 18.93 2.33
CA GLY A 423 -6.80 20.23 2.91
C GLY A 423 -7.67 21.07 1.98
N LYS A 424 -8.14 22.20 2.49
CA LYS A 424 -9.07 23.10 1.77
C LYS A 424 -8.62 24.55 1.86
N LEU A 425 -9.02 25.38 0.88
CA LEU A 425 -8.82 26.82 0.94
C LEU A 425 -9.94 27.48 1.76
N GLU A 426 -9.56 28.38 2.65
CA GLU A 426 -10.48 29.28 3.35
C GLU A 426 -10.74 30.54 2.50
N LYS A 427 -11.72 31.35 2.90
CA LYS A 427 -12.14 32.54 2.13
C LYS A 427 -11.03 33.59 1.98
N ASP A 428 -10.12 33.65 2.93
CA ASP A 428 -8.94 34.52 2.91
C ASP A 428 -7.83 34.00 1.97
N GLY A 429 -8.01 32.82 1.37
CA GLY A 429 -7.05 32.11 0.54
C GLY A 429 -5.90 31.45 1.33
N SER A 430 -6.01 31.40 2.65
CA SER A 430 -5.17 30.52 3.46
C SER A 430 -5.63 29.06 3.28
N ARG A 431 -4.68 28.12 3.42
CA ARG A 431 -4.98 26.69 3.32
C ARG A 431 -5.14 26.11 4.73
N LYS A 432 -6.29 25.50 4.98
CA LYS A 432 -6.49 24.60 6.12
C LYS A 432 -5.79 23.26 5.84
N PRO A 433 -4.86 22.80 6.68
CA PRO A 433 -4.17 21.53 6.52
C PRO A 433 -5.14 20.33 6.45
N GLY A 434 -4.78 19.35 5.63
CA GLY A 434 -5.42 18.05 5.55
C GLY A 434 -4.63 16.99 6.34
N VAL A 435 -5.02 15.72 6.19
CA VAL A 435 -4.32 14.60 6.83
C VAL A 435 -2.91 14.43 6.27
N ILE A 436 -2.69 14.72 4.98
CA ILE A 436 -1.39 14.52 4.31
C ILE A 436 -0.28 15.38 4.91
N ASP A 437 -0.62 16.54 5.49
CA ASP A 437 0.33 17.47 6.11
C ASP A 437 1.08 16.86 7.30
N LYS A 438 0.51 15.82 7.91
CA LYS A 438 1.20 15.06 8.96
C LYS A 438 2.37 14.26 8.39
N PHE A 439 2.30 13.79 7.15
CA PHE A 439 3.26 12.82 6.62
C PHE A 439 4.39 13.44 5.83
N THR A 440 4.20 14.65 5.30
CA THR A 440 5.19 15.30 4.43
C THR A 440 5.14 16.81 4.58
N SER A 441 6.33 17.43 4.59
CA SER A 441 6.49 18.88 4.51
C SER A 441 6.31 19.42 3.09
N ASP A 442 6.54 18.60 2.05
CA ASP A 442 6.39 19.00 0.65
C ASP A 442 4.98 18.71 0.13
N THR A 443 3.98 19.24 0.82
CA THR A 443 2.58 19.01 0.48
C THR A 443 2.19 19.59 -0.88
N LYS A 444 2.86 20.68 -1.31
CA LYS A 444 2.58 21.33 -2.60
C LYS A 444 2.91 20.43 -3.79
N SER A 445 4.03 19.70 -3.73
CA SER A 445 4.39 18.73 -4.76
C SER A 445 3.36 17.60 -4.85
N VAL A 446 2.91 17.10 -3.69
CA VAL A 446 1.85 16.08 -3.63
C VAL A 446 0.56 16.59 -4.27
N ILE A 447 0.08 17.77 -3.87
CA ILE A 447 -1.16 18.34 -4.40
C ILE A 447 -1.07 18.55 -5.92
N ASN A 448 0.05 19.07 -6.44
CA ASN A 448 0.25 19.22 -7.89
C ASN A 448 0.22 17.88 -8.63
N LYS A 449 0.79 16.82 -8.05
CA LYS A 449 0.73 15.47 -8.65
C LYS A 449 -0.69 14.94 -8.71
N VAL A 450 -1.47 15.09 -7.62
CA VAL A 450 -2.89 14.70 -7.60
C VAL A 450 -3.70 15.55 -8.58
N ALA A 451 -3.43 16.85 -8.67
CA ALA A 451 -4.09 17.76 -9.62
C ALA A 451 -3.84 17.33 -11.06
N SER A 452 -2.60 16.99 -11.41
CA SER A 452 -2.24 16.47 -12.73
C SER A 452 -2.92 15.13 -13.03
N ALA A 453 -3.01 14.23 -12.06
CA ALA A 453 -3.72 12.96 -12.22
C ALA A 453 -5.24 13.17 -12.39
N ALA A 454 -5.85 14.14 -11.68
CA ALA A 454 -7.24 14.53 -11.85
C ALA A 454 -7.49 15.14 -13.24
N GLU A 455 -6.59 16.01 -13.71
CA GLU A 455 -6.61 16.60 -15.07
C GLU A 455 -6.55 15.52 -16.15
N ASN A 456 -5.65 14.55 -16.03
CA ASN A 456 -5.51 13.42 -16.96
C ASN A 456 -6.73 12.50 -16.98
N LYS A 457 -7.48 12.41 -15.87
CA LYS A 457 -8.76 11.67 -15.78
C LYS A 457 -9.97 12.50 -16.25
N GLY A 458 -9.78 13.75 -16.66
CA GLY A 458 -10.85 14.65 -17.11
C GLY A 458 -11.66 15.31 -15.98
N LEU A 459 -11.20 15.23 -14.73
CA LEU A 459 -11.82 15.87 -13.57
C LEU A 459 -11.34 17.34 -13.44
N PHE A 460 -11.63 18.15 -14.46
CA PHE A 460 -11.05 19.50 -14.60
C PHE A 460 -11.40 20.46 -13.45
N GLU A 461 -12.61 20.38 -12.91
CA GLU A 461 -13.01 21.26 -11.81
C GLU A 461 -12.26 20.97 -10.52
N GLU A 462 -12.11 19.68 -10.19
CA GLU A 462 -11.31 19.27 -9.03
C GLU A 462 -9.83 19.57 -9.26
N ALA A 463 -9.31 19.33 -10.48
CA ALA A 463 -7.96 19.73 -10.83
C ALA A 463 -7.74 21.24 -10.64
N ALA A 464 -8.68 22.09 -11.05
CA ALA A 464 -8.60 23.54 -10.83
C ALA A 464 -8.56 23.90 -9.34
N LYS A 465 -9.41 23.29 -8.49
CA LYS A 465 -9.37 23.50 -7.03
C LYS A 465 -8.04 23.04 -6.43
N LEU A 466 -7.49 21.91 -6.89
CA LEU A 466 -6.23 21.38 -6.41
C LEU A 466 -5.03 22.23 -6.84
N TYR A 467 -5.01 22.73 -8.08
CA TYR A 467 -3.97 23.67 -8.50
C TYR A 467 -4.06 25.00 -7.75
N ASP A 468 -5.27 25.46 -7.39
CA ASP A 468 -5.46 26.64 -6.54
C ASP A 468 -4.88 26.38 -5.13
N LEU A 469 -5.19 25.21 -4.56
CA LEU A 469 -4.63 24.75 -3.28
C LEU A 469 -3.09 24.64 -3.31
N ALA A 470 -2.51 24.27 -4.45
CA ALA A 470 -1.07 24.22 -4.68
C ALA A 470 -0.43 25.58 -5.04
N LYS A 471 -1.21 26.65 -5.14
CA LYS A 471 -0.80 28.01 -5.54
C LYS A 471 -0.20 28.07 -6.96
N ASN A 472 -0.83 27.39 -7.92
CA ASN A 472 -0.44 27.40 -9.33
C ASN A 472 -1.47 28.18 -10.18
N PRO A 473 -1.41 29.52 -10.22
CA PRO A 473 -2.43 30.34 -10.86
C PRO A 473 -2.55 30.13 -12.37
N ASP A 474 -1.43 29.81 -13.04
CA ASP A 474 -1.42 29.54 -14.48
C ASP A 474 -2.34 28.36 -14.82
N LYS A 475 -2.20 27.24 -14.09
CA LYS A 475 -3.02 26.05 -14.31
C LYS A 475 -4.48 26.23 -13.90
N VAL A 476 -4.74 26.96 -12.82
CA VAL A 476 -6.11 27.29 -12.42
C VAL A 476 -6.83 28.04 -13.53
N LEU A 477 -6.25 29.14 -14.02
CA LEU A 477 -6.91 29.96 -15.03
C LEU A 477 -6.97 29.25 -16.39
N GLU A 478 -5.98 28.43 -16.75
CA GLU A 478 -6.03 27.59 -17.96
C GLU A 478 -7.24 26.63 -17.93
N LEU A 479 -7.43 25.92 -16.82
CA LEU A 479 -8.56 25.00 -16.67
C LEU A 479 -9.89 25.73 -16.57
N MET A 480 -9.93 26.87 -15.88
CA MET A 480 -11.15 27.70 -15.83
C MET A 480 -11.52 28.23 -17.20
N ASN A 481 -10.57 28.65 -18.04
CA ASN A 481 -10.85 29.07 -19.41
C ASN A 481 -11.50 27.94 -20.23
N LYS A 482 -10.94 26.72 -20.12
CA LYS A 482 -11.48 25.51 -20.77
C LYS A 482 -12.90 25.17 -20.28
N LEU A 483 -13.16 25.31 -18.98
CA LEU A 483 -14.46 25.01 -18.38
C LEU A 483 -15.53 26.07 -18.68
N LEU A 484 -15.14 27.35 -18.70
CA LEU A 484 -16.06 28.47 -18.94
C LEU A 484 -16.43 28.60 -20.41
N SER A 485 -15.47 28.42 -21.32
CA SER A 485 -15.66 28.56 -22.77
C SER A 485 -16.96 27.93 -23.31
N PRO A 486 -17.27 26.64 -23.07
CA PRO A 486 -18.48 26.03 -23.61
C PRO A 486 -19.79 26.48 -22.95
N VAL A 487 -19.74 27.07 -21.74
CA VAL A 487 -20.94 27.47 -20.98
C VAL A 487 -21.28 28.95 -21.14
N VAL A 488 -20.35 29.78 -21.64
CA VAL A 488 -20.54 31.23 -21.78
C VAL A 488 -21.86 31.62 -22.50
N PRO A 489 -22.21 31.05 -23.67
CA PRO A 489 -23.39 31.46 -24.42
C PRO A 489 -24.71 30.93 -23.85
N GLN A 490 -24.65 29.94 -22.96
CA GLN A 490 -25.83 29.24 -22.44
C GLN A 490 -26.67 30.16 -21.54
N MET A 491 -27.96 29.89 -21.42
CA MET A 491 -28.84 30.63 -20.49
C MET A 491 -28.53 30.23 -19.04
N SER A 492 -28.38 31.22 -18.17
CA SER A 492 -28.19 31.01 -16.73
C SER A 492 -29.52 30.65 -16.07
N THR A 493 -29.75 29.37 -15.79
CA THR A 493 -30.88 28.93 -14.95
C THR A 493 -30.39 28.59 -13.54
N PRO A 494 -31.26 28.69 -12.50
CA PRO A 494 -30.91 28.29 -11.15
C PRO A 494 -30.39 26.85 -11.12
N GLN A 495 -29.24 26.62 -10.47
CA GLN A 495 -28.54 25.33 -10.40
C GLN A 495 -27.93 24.83 -11.73
N SER A 496 -27.87 25.67 -12.76
CA SER A 496 -27.19 25.31 -14.01
C SER A 496 -25.69 25.13 -13.81
N ASN A 497 -25.08 24.31 -14.66
CA ASN A 497 -23.62 24.19 -14.74
C ASN A 497 -22.95 25.56 -14.98
N LYS A 498 -23.58 26.43 -15.78
CA LYS A 498 -23.12 27.80 -16.01
C LYS A 498 -23.06 28.60 -14.71
N GLU A 499 -24.12 28.61 -13.91
CA GLU A 499 -24.16 29.35 -12.64
C GLU A 499 -23.08 28.86 -11.67
N ARG A 500 -22.93 27.54 -11.54
CA ARG A 500 -21.93 26.94 -10.65
C ARG A 500 -20.50 27.28 -11.07
N LEU A 501 -20.18 27.17 -12.36
CA LEU A 501 -18.85 27.53 -12.90
C LEU A 501 -18.61 29.05 -12.84
N LYS A 502 -19.64 29.86 -13.10
CA LYS A 502 -19.60 31.32 -12.94
C LYS A 502 -19.24 31.69 -11.49
N ASN A 503 -19.93 31.12 -10.52
CA ASN A 503 -19.69 31.39 -9.09
C ASN A 503 -18.26 30.98 -8.68
N MET A 504 -17.78 29.84 -9.16
CA MET A 504 -16.40 29.40 -8.94
C MET A 504 -15.39 30.38 -9.56
N ALA A 505 -15.61 30.83 -10.79
CA ALA A 505 -14.75 31.78 -11.49
C ALA A 505 -14.73 33.16 -10.80
N HIS A 506 -15.88 33.67 -10.37
CA HIS A 506 -15.97 34.92 -9.62
C HIS A 506 -15.19 34.83 -8.30
N SER A 507 -15.35 33.71 -7.58
CA SER A 507 -14.63 33.47 -6.33
C SER A 507 -13.11 33.46 -6.52
N VAL A 508 -12.61 32.85 -7.61
CA VAL A 508 -11.17 32.87 -7.96
C VAL A 508 -10.73 34.27 -8.34
N ALA A 509 -11.49 34.98 -9.18
CA ALA A 509 -11.17 36.34 -9.63
C ALA A 509 -11.08 37.34 -8.48
N GLU A 510 -12.06 37.33 -7.56
CA GLU A 510 -12.07 38.19 -6.38
C GLU A 510 -10.86 37.93 -5.49
N ARG A 511 -10.54 36.65 -5.22
CA ARG A 511 -9.37 36.28 -4.41
C ARG A 511 -8.06 36.72 -5.06
N TYR A 512 -7.87 36.41 -6.34
CA TYR A 512 -6.63 36.72 -7.05
C TYR A 512 -6.40 38.23 -7.13
N LYS A 513 -7.46 39.00 -7.37
CA LYS A 513 -7.41 40.47 -7.36
C LYS A 513 -7.10 41.03 -5.98
N ALA A 514 -7.71 40.49 -4.92
CA ALA A 514 -7.45 40.94 -3.55
C ALA A 514 -6.01 40.64 -3.08
N GLN A 515 -5.44 39.52 -3.53
CA GLN A 515 -4.09 39.08 -3.16
C GLN A 515 -2.98 39.53 -4.11
N GLY A 516 -3.33 40.17 -5.24
CA GLY A 516 -2.36 40.57 -6.26
C GLY A 516 -1.72 39.39 -7.00
N ILE A 517 -2.42 38.27 -7.11
CA ILE A 517 -1.95 37.08 -7.85
C ILE A 517 -2.30 37.25 -9.32
N SER A 518 -1.32 37.06 -10.20
CA SER A 518 -1.49 37.10 -11.66
C SER A 518 -0.88 35.86 -12.30
N ALA A 519 -1.58 35.31 -13.30
CA ALA A 519 -1.03 34.31 -14.20
C ALA A 519 -0.27 34.97 -15.36
N LYS A 520 0.19 34.16 -16.32
CA LYS A 520 0.65 34.63 -17.63
C LYS A 520 -0.41 35.52 -18.28
N LYS A 521 0.04 36.67 -18.82
CA LYS A 521 -0.82 37.72 -19.37
C LYS A 521 -1.87 37.22 -20.39
N SER A 522 -1.53 36.25 -21.23
CA SER A 522 -2.45 35.70 -22.24
C SER A 522 -3.58 34.84 -21.63
N ILE A 523 -3.26 34.06 -20.59
CA ILE A 523 -4.23 33.23 -19.86
C ILE A 523 -5.15 34.13 -19.04
N ASP A 524 -4.56 35.10 -18.35
CA ASP A 524 -5.25 36.08 -17.51
C ASP A 524 -6.21 36.94 -18.35
N SER A 525 -5.76 37.48 -19.48
CA SER A 525 -6.61 38.25 -20.39
C SER A 525 -7.76 37.42 -20.96
N THR A 526 -7.54 36.14 -21.24
CA THR A 526 -8.59 35.22 -21.72
C THR A 526 -9.65 35.01 -20.63
N PHE A 527 -9.23 34.81 -19.39
CA PHE A 527 -10.11 34.55 -18.26
C PHE A 527 -11.04 35.72 -17.96
N TYR A 528 -10.51 36.93 -17.83
CA TYR A 528 -11.33 38.12 -17.59
C TYR A 528 -12.24 38.44 -18.77
N LEU A 529 -11.78 38.22 -20.00
CA LEU A 529 -12.62 38.38 -21.19
C LEU A 529 -13.78 37.38 -21.22
N LEU A 530 -13.58 36.12 -20.78
CA LEU A 530 -14.65 35.14 -20.63
C LEU A 530 -15.65 35.55 -19.54
N LEU A 531 -15.19 36.12 -18.41
CA LEU A 531 -16.07 36.65 -17.36
C LEU A 531 -16.93 37.82 -17.86
N ASP A 532 -16.33 38.74 -18.63
CA ASP A 532 -17.06 39.84 -19.25
C ASP A 532 -18.07 39.33 -20.28
N LEU A 533 -17.72 38.30 -21.06
CA LEU A 533 -18.64 37.64 -21.98
C LEU A 533 -19.80 36.94 -21.27
N ILE A 534 -19.57 36.31 -20.11
CA ILE A 534 -20.64 35.76 -19.29
C ILE A 534 -21.62 36.87 -18.87
N THR A 535 -21.09 38.02 -18.44
CA THR A 535 -21.90 39.19 -18.07
C THR A 535 -22.70 39.71 -19.26
N PHE A 536 -22.09 39.78 -20.45
CA PHE A 536 -22.77 40.12 -21.69
C PHE A 536 -23.94 39.17 -22.00
N PHE A 537 -23.71 37.86 -21.97
CA PHE A 537 -24.76 36.89 -22.28
C PHE A 537 -25.86 36.86 -21.21
N ASP A 538 -25.53 37.08 -19.94
CA ASP A 538 -26.53 37.17 -18.88
C ASP A 538 -27.46 38.38 -19.07
N GLU A 539 -26.91 39.56 -19.41
CA GLU A 539 -27.71 40.76 -19.73
C GLU A 539 -28.52 40.58 -21.03
N TYR A 540 -27.95 39.90 -22.04
CA TYR A 540 -28.64 39.56 -23.28
C TYR A 540 -29.85 38.65 -23.02
N HIS A 541 -29.66 37.56 -22.29
CA HIS A 541 -30.73 36.61 -21.97
C HIS A 541 -31.78 37.19 -21.02
N ALA A 542 -31.40 38.13 -20.15
CA ALA A 542 -32.32 38.91 -19.32
C ALA A 542 -33.16 39.93 -20.12
N GLY A 543 -32.85 40.16 -21.39
CA GLY A 543 -33.56 41.12 -22.25
C GLY A 543 -33.14 42.59 -22.04
N HIS A 544 -32.04 42.84 -21.32
CA HIS A 544 -31.47 44.18 -21.13
C HIS A 544 -30.61 44.60 -22.33
N VAL A 545 -31.27 44.79 -23.46
CA VAL A 545 -30.67 45.05 -24.79
C VAL A 545 -29.64 46.20 -24.78
N ASP A 546 -29.90 47.29 -24.06
CA ASP A 546 -28.98 48.44 -24.02
C ASP A 546 -27.71 48.15 -23.23
N ARG A 547 -27.83 47.52 -22.05
CA ARG A 547 -26.67 47.13 -21.24
C ARG A 547 -25.80 46.10 -21.93
N ALA A 548 -26.41 45.10 -22.56
CA ALA A 548 -25.69 44.10 -23.33
C ALA A 548 -24.92 44.75 -24.49
N PHE A 549 -25.52 45.74 -25.17
CA PHE A 549 -24.85 46.49 -26.23
C PHE A 549 -23.64 47.31 -25.72
N ASP A 550 -23.78 47.98 -24.58
CA ASP A 550 -22.68 48.77 -23.99
C ASP A 550 -21.50 47.89 -23.56
N ILE A 551 -21.76 46.65 -23.14
CA ILE A 551 -20.72 45.68 -22.78
C ILE A 551 -19.97 45.22 -24.03
N ILE A 552 -20.67 44.81 -25.09
CA ILE A 552 -20.00 44.33 -26.31
C ILE A 552 -19.20 45.44 -27.02
N GLU A 553 -19.67 46.70 -26.96
CA GLU A 553 -18.93 47.86 -27.45
C GLU A 553 -17.60 48.05 -26.68
N ARG A 554 -17.63 47.91 -25.35
CA ARG A 554 -16.44 48.00 -24.50
C ARG A 554 -15.46 46.85 -24.71
N LEU A 555 -15.97 45.64 -24.93
CA LEU A 555 -15.16 44.44 -25.15
C LEU A 555 -14.32 44.51 -26.42
N LYS A 556 -14.73 45.32 -27.40
CA LYS A 556 -14.04 45.50 -28.69
C LYS A 556 -13.74 44.17 -29.40
N LEU A 557 -14.60 43.16 -29.20
CA LEU A 557 -14.46 41.83 -29.80
C LEU A 557 -14.95 41.79 -31.24
N VAL A 558 -16.01 42.54 -31.54
CA VAL A 558 -16.65 42.60 -32.85
C VAL A 558 -16.64 44.04 -33.38
N PRO A 559 -16.60 44.25 -34.71
CA PRO A 559 -16.62 45.59 -35.27
C PRO A 559 -18.04 46.17 -35.26
N LEU A 560 -18.17 47.37 -34.70
CA LEU A 560 -19.40 48.18 -34.72
C LEU A 560 -19.33 49.34 -35.74
N SER A 561 -18.28 49.37 -36.56
CA SER A 561 -18.16 50.27 -37.71
C SER A 561 -17.40 49.57 -38.83
N GLN A 562 -17.64 49.96 -40.07
CA GLN A 562 -16.98 49.34 -41.22
C GLN A 562 -15.46 49.57 -41.20
N ASP A 563 -15.01 50.71 -40.68
CA ASP A 563 -13.59 51.08 -40.62
C ASP A 563 -12.78 50.17 -39.69
N CYS A 564 -13.40 49.67 -38.62
CA CYS A 564 -12.72 48.82 -37.63
C CYS A 564 -12.68 47.33 -38.01
N VAL A 565 -13.32 46.91 -39.12
CA VAL A 565 -13.40 45.49 -39.52
C VAL A 565 -12.00 44.90 -39.72
N LYS A 566 -11.12 45.57 -40.49
CA LYS A 566 -9.77 45.05 -40.77
C LYS A 566 -8.92 44.94 -39.50
N GLU A 567 -9.01 45.93 -38.61
CA GLU A 567 -8.32 45.93 -37.31
C GLU A 567 -8.78 44.75 -36.45
N ARG A 568 -10.10 44.52 -36.37
CA ARG A 568 -10.67 43.43 -35.57
C ARG A 568 -10.35 42.05 -36.17
N VAL A 569 -10.29 41.90 -37.49
CA VAL A 569 -9.84 40.66 -38.14
C VAL A 569 -8.36 40.37 -37.81
N ALA A 570 -7.52 41.40 -37.76
CA ALA A 570 -6.13 41.24 -37.35
C ALA A 570 -6.01 40.85 -35.87
N ALA A 571 -6.77 41.50 -34.99
CA ALA A 571 -6.82 41.18 -33.56
C ALA A 571 -7.35 39.76 -33.29
N PHE A 572 -8.31 39.27 -34.10
CA PHE A 572 -8.88 37.93 -33.99
C PHE A 572 -7.83 36.81 -34.03
N ARG A 573 -6.76 36.99 -34.81
CA ARG A 573 -5.67 36.01 -34.91
C ARG A 573 -4.94 35.79 -33.58
N ASN A 574 -4.97 36.79 -32.69
CA ASN A 574 -4.28 36.77 -31.41
C ASN A 574 -5.16 36.26 -30.25
N PHE A 575 -6.46 36.02 -30.48
CA PHE A 575 -7.32 35.44 -29.46
C PHE A 575 -7.01 33.95 -29.23
N SER A 576 -7.25 33.50 -28.02
CA SER A 576 -7.19 32.09 -27.64
C SER A 576 -8.36 31.31 -28.24
N ASP A 577 -8.21 29.99 -28.35
CA ASP A 577 -9.21 29.15 -28.99
C ASP A 577 -10.53 29.11 -28.19
N GLU A 578 -10.44 29.29 -26.87
CA GLU A 578 -11.58 29.45 -25.98
C GLU A 578 -12.46 30.66 -26.35
N ILE A 579 -11.86 31.79 -26.72
CA ILE A 579 -12.60 32.97 -27.17
C ILE A 579 -13.13 32.76 -28.59
N LYS A 580 -12.31 32.20 -29.49
CA LYS A 580 -12.73 31.94 -30.88
C LYS A 580 -13.96 31.03 -30.95
N HIS A 581 -14.03 30.03 -30.07
CA HIS A 581 -15.17 29.11 -30.00
C HIS A 581 -16.50 29.82 -29.70
N ASN A 582 -16.45 30.90 -28.91
CA ASN A 582 -17.63 31.68 -28.52
C ASN A 582 -18.04 32.74 -29.55
N LEU A 583 -17.20 33.02 -30.56
CA LEU A 583 -17.40 34.16 -31.45
C LEU A 583 -18.68 34.06 -32.28
N SER A 584 -19.06 32.87 -32.74
CA SER A 584 -20.28 32.68 -33.54
C SER A 584 -21.54 33.10 -32.77
N GLU A 585 -21.64 32.69 -31.49
CA GLU A 585 -22.75 33.06 -30.63
C GLU A 585 -22.72 34.55 -30.26
N VAL A 586 -21.52 35.12 -30.04
CA VAL A 586 -21.37 36.57 -29.79
C VAL A 586 -21.87 37.38 -30.99
N LEU A 587 -21.54 36.97 -32.22
CA LEU A 587 -22.01 37.62 -33.45
C LEU A 587 -23.53 37.55 -33.56
N LEU A 588 -24.12 36.37 -33.33
CA LEU A 588 -25.58 36.19 -33.37
C LEU A 588 -26.30 37.00 -32.30
N ALA A 589 -25.81 36.98 -31.05
CA ALA A 589 -26.37 37.77 -29.97
C ALA A 589 -26.29 39.28 -30.26
N THR A 590 -25.16 39.75 -30.78
CA THR A 590 -24.97 41.15 -31.17
C THR A 590 -25.92 41.54 -32.30
N MET A 591 -26.07 40.68 -33.32
CA MET A 591 -27.00 40.91 -34.42
C MET A 591 -28.47 40.92 -33.95
N ASN A 592 -28.84 40.03 -33.04
CA ASN A 592 -30.16 40.02 -32.40
C ASN A 592 -30.44 41.30 -31.60
N ILE A 593 -29.44 41.80 -30.87
CA ILE A 593 -29.52 43.08 -30.15
C ILE A 593 -29.78 44.23 -31.13
N LEU A 594 -29.00 44.32 -32.22
CA LEU A 594 -29.19 45.34 -33.27
C LEU A 594 -30.58 45.27 -33.89
N PHE A 595 -31.02 44.06 -34.25
CA PHE A 595 -32.34 43.83 -34.83
C PHE A 595 -33.47 44.21 -33.87
N THR A 596 -33.31 43.90 -32.58
CA THR A 596 -34.29 44.25 -31.54
C THR A 596 -34.35 45.77 -31.33
N LYS A 597 -33.20 46.46 -31.32
CA LYS A 597 -33.16 47.93 -31.27
C LYS A 597 -33.85 48.54 -32.48
N TYR A 598 -33.58 48.04 -33.68
CA TYR A 598 -34.22 48.47 -34.92
C TYR A 598 -35.75 48.28 -34.89
N LYS A 599 -36.22 47.11 -34.46
CA LYS A 599 -37.66 46.83 -34.27
C LYS A 599 -38.31 47.77 -33.25
N ARG A 600 -37.65 48.04 -32.12
CA ARG A 600 -38.16 48.98 -31.11
C ARG A 600 -38.31 50.39 -31.69
N MET A 601 -37.41 50.83 -32.58
CA MET A 601 -37.51 52.14 -33.22
C MET A 601 -38.60 52.20 -34.30
N LYS A 602 -38.80 51.13 -35.09
CA LYS A 602 -39.90 51.03 -36.07
C LYS A 602 -41.29 50.82 -35.44
N GLY A 603 -41.37 50.16 -34.28
CA GLY A 603 -42.61 49.84 -33.57
C GLY A 603 -43.24 51.02 -32.81
N THR A 604 -42.48 52.08 -32.52
CA THR A 604 -43.01 53.36 -32.05
C THR A 604 -43.73 54.09 -33.18
N SER A 605 -45.03 53.87 -33.33
CA SER A 605 -45.85 54.62 -34.30
C SER A 605 -45.99 56.10 -33.91
N PRO A 606 -46.18 57.00 -34.89
CA PRO A 606 -46.07 58.44 -34.72
C PRO A 606 -47.35 59.01 -34.09
N THR A 607 -47.38 59.14 -32.76
CA THR A 607 -48.49 59.81 -32.06
C THR A 607 -48.09 61.10 -31.37
N THR A 608 -46.91 61.66 -31.67
CA THR A 608 -46.54 62.99 -31.19
C THR A 608 -45.76 63.78 -32.25
N PRO A 609 -46.31 64.88 -32.79
CA PRO A 609 -45.68 65.65 -33.86
C PRO A 609 -44.65 66.64 -33.27
N ALA A 610 -43.47 66.17 -32.86
CA ALA A 610 -42.39 67.08 -32.41
C ALA A 610 -40.98 66.46 -32.34
N ARG A 611 -40.62 65.46 -33.15
CA ARG A 611 -39.21 64.98 -33.22
C ARG A 611 -38.66 65.07 -34.65
N PRO A 612 -37.48 65.69 -34.87
CA PRO A 612 -36.94 65.89 -36.21
C PRO A 612 -36.63 64.55 -36.88
N GLN A 613 -37.35 64.28 -37.98
CA GLN A 613 -37.28 63.08 -38.82
C GLN A 613 -35.85 62.67 -39.21
N ARG A 614 -34.96 63.64 -39.43
CA ARG A 614 -33.54 63.44 -39.78
C ARG A 614 -32.73 62.66 -38.72
N VAL A 615 -33.06 62.78 -37.44
CA VAL A 615 -32.30 62.11 -36.35
C VAL A 615 -32.65 60.62 -36.24
N MET A 616 -33.87 60.23 -36.64
CA MET A 616 -34.26 58.81 -36.73
C MET A 616 -33.65 58.13 -37.95
N GLU A 617 -33.68 58.77 -39.12
CA GLU A 617 -33.07 58.24 -40.35
C GLU A 617 -31.57 57.99 -40.20
N ASP A 618 -30.86 58.89 -39.51
CA ASP A 618 -29.41 58.77 -39.28
C ASP A 618 -29.07 57.60 -38.34
N ARG A 619 -29.93 57.33 -37.34
CA ARG A 619 -29.77 56.21 -36.40
C ARG A 619 -30.16 54.85 -37.00
N ASP A 620 -31.16 54.81 -37.87
CA ASP A 620 -31.51 53.60 -38.62
C ASP A 620 -30.38 53.21 -39.59
N SER A 621 -29.83 54.20 -40.30
CA SER A 621 -28.63 54.04 -41.14
C SER A 621 -27.43 53.54 -40.32
N GLN A 622 -27.25 54.04 -39.10
CA GLN A 622 -26.18 53.61 -38.19
C GLN A 622 -26.32 52.14 -37.76
N LEU A 623 -27.53 51.69 -37.37
CA LEU A 623 -27.78 50.29 -36.99
C LEU A 623 -27.60 49.33 -38.18
N GLN A 624 -28.04 49.72 -39.37
CA GLN A 624 -27.81 48.95 -40.60
C GLN A 624 -26.31 48.92 -40.98
N SER A 625 -25.59 50.01 -40.77
CA SER A 625 -24.13 50.06 -40.98
C SER A 625 -23.37 49.14 -40.02
N GLN A 626 -23.81 49.09 -38.75
CA GLN A 626 -23.30 48.16 -37.73
C GLN A 626 -23.55 46.70 -38.10
N ALA A 627 -24.76 46.35 -38.54
CA ALA A 627 -25.09 45.02 -39.03
C ALA A 627 -24.20 44.59 -40.22
N ARG A 628 -24.01 45.49 -41.20
CA ARG A 628 -23.09 45.27 -42.33
C ARG A 628 -21.66 45.02 -41.89
N ALA A 629 -21.17 45.76 -40.88
CA ALA A 629 -19.83 45.58 -40.34
C ALA A 629 -19.63 44.18 -39.73
N LEU A 630 -20.63 43.65 -39.00
CA LEU A 630 -20.60 42.30 -38.42
C LEU A 630 -20.56 41.20 -39.49
N ILE A 631 -21.30 41.36 -40.60
CA ILE A 631 -21.33 40.39 -41.70
C ILE A 631 -20.02 40.40 -42.48
N MET A 632 -19.49 41.58 -42.81
CA MET A 632 -18.17 41.69 -43.44
C MET A 632 -17.09 41.04 -42.56
N PHE A 633 -17.16 41.25 -41.25
CA PHE A 633 -16.25 40.61 -40.31
C PHE A 633 -16.39 39.08 -40.29
N ALA A 634 -17.62 38.56 -40.18
CA ALA A 634 -17.89 37.12 -40.20
C ALA A 634 -17.41 36.44 -41.51
N GLY A 635 -17.46 37.15 -42.64
CA GLY A 635 -16.95 36.66 -43.93
C GLY A 635 -15.43 36.73 -44.07
N MET A 636 -14.74 37.59 -43.32
CA MET A 636 -13.29 37.79 -43.42
C MET A 636 -12.46 37.01 -42.40
N ILE A 637 -13.07 36.47 -41.34
CA ILE A 637 -12.35 35.70 -40.32
C ILE A 637 -11.94 34.31 -40.87
N PRO A 638 -10.69 33.87 -40.63
CA PRO A 638 -10.18 32.57 -41.08
C PRO A 638 -10.63 31.42 -40.16
N TYR A 639 -11.85 31.50 -39.63
CA TYR A 639 -12.45 30.54 -38.72
C TYR A 639 -13.80 30.14 -39.32
N ARG A 640 -14.03 28.84 -39.52
CA ARG A 640 -15.32 28.36 -40.03
C ARG A 640 -16.37 28.56 -38.93
N THR A 641 -17.02 29.73 -38.92
CA THR A 641 -18.31 29.87 -38.25
C THR A 641 -19.27 28.85 -38.85
N SER A 642 -20.21 28.31 -38.06
CA SER A 642 -21.16 27.33 -38.60
C SER A 642 -21.92 27.96 -39.77
N GLY A 643 -22.18 27.21 -40.86
CA GLY A 643 -22.87 27.75 -42.03
C GLY A 643 -24.25 28.35 -41.70
N ASP A 644 -24.88 27.86 -40.64
CA ASP A 644 -26.13 28.39 -40.06
C ASP A 644 -25.94 29.79 -39.45
N THR A 645 -24.80 30.08 -38.81
CA THR A 645 -24.49 31.40 -38.24
C THR A 645 -24.51 32.48 -39.33
N ASN A 646 -23.78 32.26 -40.43
CA ASN A 646 -23.68 33.24 -41.51
C ASN A 646 -25.04 33.43 -42.22
N ALA A 647 -25.81 32.36 -42.43
CA ALA A 647 -27.14 32.43 -43.01
C ALA A 647 -28.11 33.26 -42.14
N ARG A 648 -28.09 33.05 -40.82
CA ARG A 648 -28.93 33.81 -39.88
C ARG A 648 -28.54 35.28 -39.79
N LEU A 649 -27.23 35.59 -39.80
CA LEU A 649 -26.74 36.96 -39.83
C LEU A 649 -27.27 37.71 -41.07
N VAL A 650 -27.15 37.09 -42.25
CA VAL A 650 -27.66 37.67 -43.50
C VAL A 650 -29.19 37.80 -43.50
N GLN A 651 -29.91 36.79 -42.98
CA GLN A 651 -31.37 36.85 -42.88
C GLN A 651 -31.84 38.02 -42.00
N MET A 652 -31.18 38.25 -40.86
CA MET A 652 -31.52 39.37 -39.98
C MET A 652 -31.17 40.73 -40.59
N GLU A 653 -30.10 40.82 -41.37
CA GLU A 653 -29.75 42.05 -42.11
C GLU A 653 -30.79 42.37 -43.18
N ILE A 654 -31.23 41.37 -43.95
CA ILE A 654 -32.28 41.53 -44.97
C ILE A 654 -33.57 42.05 -44.33
N LEU A 655 -33.89 41.61 -43.11
CA LEU A 655 -35.05 42.11 -42.36
C LEU A 655 -34.88 43.53 -41.79
N MET A 656 -33.64 44.07 -41.78
CA MET A 656 -33.33 45.45 -41.37
C MET A 656 -33.23 46.43 -42.55
N ASN A 657 -33.04 45.94 -43.78
CA ASN A 657 -33.16 46.72 -45.01
C ASN A 657 -34.64 46.90 -45.38
#